data_AF-A0A5S3WGQ3-F1
#
_entry.id   AF-A0A5S3WGQ3-F1
#
_cell.length_a   1.000
_cell.length_b   1.000
_cell.length_c   1.000
_cell.angle_alpha   90.00
_cell.angle_beta   90.00
_cell.angle_gamma   90.00
#
_symmetry.space_group_name_H-M   'P 1'
#
loop_
_entity.id
_entity.type
_entity.pdbx_description
1 polymer ?
#
loop_
_entity_poly.entity_id
_entity_poly.type
_entity_poly.pdbx_seq_one_letter_code
_entity_poly.pdbx_strand_id
1 'polypeptide(L)'
;MKKSLSGLLLLSTVSTMTAAHKGAEADHSSAYLPSNQSHSIYQLAFTSDEQKADYLAQYHDAMIEVRERYLLLTLSQTEFDTLRNAGALIFSRPDRATQSHVSPNTHTRSVSIEQESGIPNFPCYPTLAETHQMAQQLADTSPDFVELKQIGPSWEKSQGLGGHDLTVLILKNKKKNKWRKRPALYMQGALHAREYTPGATTIKFAKYLLENRETNADVNWILNQREIHILLIANPDGRIQAEQGVSWRKNTNSAYCAIDESMRGVDLNRNFDFAWASPIGGSTDDQCAATFHGPSAASEPETQAIQAYLHSLFRDRRGDQLTDPAPLNTQGVFLDLHSFSRYVMWPWSSELTPSPNDPQLSMMGHRLAAYNNYLAFQTKERFKTGGSADGYAYGQLGVAAFTFELGNTFFESCTNFEGEIFPNNLDALIYAAKVANRPYKLPGGPQIVDLRLQGAGREAIPAGAPVQIKAIIADDHFGPSLVGEAPPSQAIKKVELTIKKKGRHFKRRILLPAADGLFDTARETIDYMLDTSRWRNGKYTLTLRAQDSSGQWGTKYAKFLTIDNSADAANAAPVADFTSQCDYGICGFNGALSQDDREGLTYRWTFEGERFFGIYHGQQVEIEYFSAGNYLLTLQVEDSHGYRDIKTAHLELDGLRPPVAQFNYQCNGLTCDFDSSASYDPDGEIIARYWQFGSDVPFALGTEKMTHTFEQAGEYTIAFVAVDNHYEYHEIYRTISVGE
;
A
#
# COMPACT_ATOMS: atom_id res chain seq x y z
N MET A 1 58.45 31.09 -1.56
CA MET A 1 59.46 31.89 -0.81
C MET A 1 58.92 32.07 0.62
N LYS A 2 59.53 31.44 1.64
CA LYS A 2 60.30 32.09 2.76
C LYS A 2 59.55 33.30 3.38
N LYS A 3 59.30 33.48 4.68
CA LYS A 3 59.68 32.95 6.03
C LYS A 3 58.67 33.58 7.04
N SER A 4 58.17 32.89 8.08
CA SER A 4 58.60 32.91 9.52
C SER A 4 58.45 34.29 10.24
N LEU A 5 58.04 34.49 11.51
CA LEU A 5 57.92 33.67 12.73
C LEU A 5 57.25 34.51 13.87
N SER A 6 56.89 33.84 14.97
CA SER A 6 56.71 34.28 16.40
C SER A 6 55.26 34.11 16.89
N GLY A 7 54.90 33.32 17.91
CA GLY A 7 55.64 32.55 18.91
C GLY A 7 55.11 32.88 20.31
N LEU A 8 54.48 31.93 21.02
CA LEU A 8 54.69 31.70 22.46
C LEU A 8 54.13 30.33 22.90
N LEU A 9 54.91 29.65 23.72
CA LEU A 9 54.81 28.28 24.24
C LEU A 9 54.35 28.31 25.72
N LEU A 10 53.70 27.24 26.19
CA LEU A 10 53.76 26.66 27.56
C LEU A 10 52.99 25.30 27.50
N LEU A 11 53.63 24.14 27.27
CA LEU A 11 54.32 23.21 28.19
C LEU A 11 53.45 22.61 29.32
N SER A 12 53.05 21.33 29.15
CA SER A 12 53.43 20.24 30.07
C SER A 12 53.13 18.84 29.47
N THR A 13 54.20 18.10 29.24
CA THR A 13 54.35 16.65 28.97
C THR A 13 54.11 15.82 30.25
N VAL A 14 54.03 14.49 30.37
CA VAL A 14 54.62 13.28 29.73
C VAL A 14 53.69 12.11 30.18
N SER A 15 53.55 10.92 29.59
CA SER A 15 54.60 9.90 29.38
C SER A 15 54.01 8.64 28.73
N THR A 16 54.65 8.16 27.66
CA THR A 16 54.51 6.82 27.11
C THR A 16 55.60 5.91 27.66
N MET A 17 55.28 4.66 28.00
CA MET A 17 56.26 3.58 28.03
C MET A 17 55.72 2.29 27.42
N THR A 18 56.53 1.76 26.51
CA THR A 18 56.43 0.51 25.76
C THR A 18 57.25 -0.61 26.42
N ALA A 19 56.87 -1.85 26.06
CA ALA A 19 57.64 -3.12 26.01
C ALA A 19 57.21 -4.17 27.06
N ALA A 20 57.17 -5.49 26.82
CA ALA A 20 57.05 -6.38 25.65
C ALA A 20 57.05 -7.83 26.21
N HIS A 21 56.37 -8.77 25.52
CA HIS A 21 56.68 -10.22 25.40
C HIS A 21 56.52 -11.18 26.61
N LYS A 22 55.55 -12.12 26.55
CA LYS A 22 55.65 -13.52 26.04
C LYS A 22 54.35 -14.29 26.35
N GLY A 23 54.01 -15.24 25.48
CA GLY A 23 52.66 -15.80 25.35
C GLY A 23 52.31 -17.03 26.18
N ALA A 24 51.08 -17.49 25.92
CA ALA A 24 50.63 -18.88 26.00
C ALA A 24 49.30 -18.96 25.21
N GLU A 25 49.29 -19.74 24.13
CA GLU A 25 48.08 -20.28 23.52
C GLU A 25 47.39 -21.19 24.54
N ALA A 26 46.09 -20.99 24.72
CA ALA A 26 45.18 -22.04 25.18
C ALA A 26 43.89 -21.89 24.39
N ASP A 27 43.77 -22.78 23.42
CA ASP A 27 42.58 -23.19 22.70
C ASP A 27 41.39 -23.40 23.66
N HIS A 28 40.35 -22.60 23.44
CA HIS A 28 38.97 -23.05 23.65
C HIS A 28 38.14 -22.54 22.48
N SER A 29 38.34 -23.23 21.35
CA SER A 29 37.23 -23.56 20.48
C SER A 29 36.09 -24.19 21.30
N SER A 30 35.10 -23.39 21.68
CA SER A 30 33.73 -23.89 21.71
C SER A 30 32.99 -23.15 20.62
N ALA A 31 32.84 -23.84 19.48
CA ALA A 31 31.83 -23.51 18.50
C ALA A 31 30.48 -23.42 19.24
N TYR A 32 30.03 -22.19 19.52
CA TYR A 32 28.60 -21.96 19.65
C TYR A 32 28.07 -22.06 18.22
N LEU A 33 27.71 -23.28 17.84
CA LEU A 33 26.76 -23.51 16.77
C LEU A 33 25.59 -22.53 17.03
N PRO A 34 25.14 -21.74 16.04
CA PRO A 34 23.83 -21.13 16.17
C PRO A 34 22.88 -22.31 16.37
N SER A 35 22.18 -22.32 17.50
CA SER A 35 21.03 -23.20 17.67
C SER A 35 20.20 -23.09 16.40
N ASN A 36 19.74 -24.19 15.82
CA ASN A 36 18.56 -24.19 14.97
C ASN A 36 17.49 -23.39 15.71
N GLN A 37 17.38 -22.09 15.44
CA GLN A 37 16.35 -21.26 16.05
C GLN A 37 15.08 -21.62 15.31
N SER A 38 14.39 -22.64 15.83
CA SER A 38 13.03 -22.92 15.42
C SER A 38 12.23 -21.65 15.64
N HIS A 39 11.76 -21.04 14.57
CA HIS A 39 10.82 -19.95 14.69
C HIS A 39 9.44 -20.53 14.95
N SER A 40 8.63 -19.79 15.68
CA SER A 40 7.23 -20.14 15.95
C SER A 40 6.32 -18.97 15.62
N ILE A 41 5.04 -19.26 15.41
CA ILE A 41 4.05 -18.25 15.11
C ILE A 41 3.55 -17.64 16.42
N TYR A 42 3.59 -16.32 16.49
CA TYR A 42 3.11 -15.53 17.62
C TYR A 42 2.08 -14.52 17.17
N GLN A 43 1.11 -14.29 18.04
CA GLN A 43 0.17 -13.20 17.92
C GLN A 43 0.64 -12.06 18.81
N LEU A 44 0.95 -10.92 18.18
CA LEU A 44 1.35 -9.69 18.84
C LEU A 44 0.17 -8.71 18.81
N ALA A 45 -0.47 -8.52 19.95
CA ALA A 45 -1.59 -7.60 20.10
C ALA A 45 -1.13 -6.13 20.12
N PHE A 46 -1.99 -5.23 19.65
CA PHE A 46 -1.78 -3.79 19.73
C PHE A 46 -3.08 -3.07 20.10
N THR A 47 -2.93 -1.91 20.74
CA THR A 47 -4.04 -1.11 21.30
C THR A 47 -4.32 0.17 20.53
N SER A 48 -3.41 0.57 19.63
CA SER A 48 -3.52 1.76 18.78
C SER A 48 -2.90 1.52 17.39
N ASP A 49 -3.31 2.32 16.41
CA ASP A 49 -2.69 2.31 15.06
C ASP A 49 -1.21 2.70 15.10
N GLU A 50 -0.82 3.54 16.06
CA GLU A 50 0.57 3.92 16.27
C GLU A 50 1.42 2.72 16.73
N GLN A 51 0.95 1.98 17.75
CA GLN A 51 1.63 0.77 18.21
C GLN A 51 1.66 -0.31 17.12
N LYS A 52 0.54 -0.47 16.39
CA LYS A 52 0.48 -1.33 15.22
C LYS A 52 1.59 -0.99 14.24
N ALA A 53 1.73 0.28 13.88
CA ALA A 53 2.76 0.70 12.94
C ALA A 53 4.18 0.53 13.47
N ASP A 54 4.44 0.75 14.77
CA ASP A 54 5.75 0.48 15.36
C ASP A 54 6.12 -1.01 15.27
N TYR A 55 5.16 -1.90 15.52
CA TYR A 55 5.40 -3.33 15.32
C TYR A 55 5.56 -3.69 13.85
N LEU A 56 4.76 -3.10 12.95
CA LEU A 56 4.89 -3.30 11.50
C LEU A 56 6.26 -2.84 10.99
N ALA A 57 6.77 -1.74 11.52
CA ALA A 57 8.10 -1.23 11.24
C ALA A 57 9.21 -2.17 11.69
N GLN A 58 9.13 -2.60 12.95
CA GLN A 58 10.18 -3.35 13.61
C GLN A 58 10.23 -4.82 13.16
N TYR A 59 9.07 -5.41 12.87
CA TYR A 59 8.93 -6.84 12.57
C TYR A 59 8.42 -7.11 11.14
N HIS A 60 8.54 -6.13 10.23
CA HIS A 60 8.09 -6.24 8.85
C HIS A 60 8.52 -7.55 8.17
N ASP A 61 9.78 -7.96 8.37
CA ASP A 61 10.34 -9.13 7.68
C ASP A 61 9.85 -10.47 8.25
N ALA A 62 9.48 -10.48 9.54
CA ALA A 62 8.95 -11.61 10.29
C ALA A 62 7.42 -11.78 10.12
N MET A 63 6.76 -10.81 9.49
CA MET A 63 5.31 -10.75 9.48
C MET A 63 4.67 -11.74 8.50
N ILE A 64 3.62 -12.40 8.94
CA ILE A 64 2.78 -13.29 8.13
C ILE A 64 1.51 -12.56 7.69
N GLU A 65 0.89 -11.82 8.60
CA GLU A 65 -0.44 -11.24 8.40
C GLU A 65 -0.74 -10.06 9.33
N VAL A 66 -1.46 -9.07 8.79
CA VAL A 66 -2.05 -7.97 9.57
C VAL A 66 -3.53 -8.24 9.82
N ARG A 67 -3.97 -8.14 11.07
CA ARG A 67 -5.39 -8.16 11.48
C ARG A 67 -5.79 -6.83 12.12
N GLU A 68 -7.07 -6.72 12.50
CA GLU A 68 -7.63 -5.49 13.09
C GLU A 68 -7.02 -5.16 14.47
N ARG A 69 -6.64 -6.18 15.24
CA ARG A 69 -6.22 -6.04 16.66
C ARG A 69 -4.87 -6.67 17.00
N TYR A 70 -4.26 -7.37 16.05
CA TYR A 70 -2.99 -8.07 16.24
C TYR A 70 -2.25 -8.29 14.94
N LEU A 71 -0.97 -8.63 15.07
CA LEU A 71 -0.10 -9.10 13.99
C LEU A 71 0.20 -10.59 14.20
N LEU A 72 0.27 -11.36 13.11
CA LEU A 72 0.88 -12.69 13.14
C LEU A 72 2.31 -12.59 12.65
N LEU A 73 3.24 -13.03 13.49
CA LEU A 73 4.68 -12.94 13.26
C LEU A 73 5.33 -14.31 13.46
N THR A 74 6.35 -14.60 12.66
CA THR A 74 7.27 -15.72 12.86
C THR A 74 8.50 -15.21 13.61
N LEU A 75 8.65 -15.55 14.89
CA LEU A 75 9.75 -15.05 15.72
C LEU A 75 10.60 -16.19 16.27
N SER A 76 11.87 -15.91 16.52
CA SER A 76 12.71 -16.74 17.39
C SER A 76 12.23 -16.65 18.84
N GLN A 77 12.62 -17.64 19.66
CA GLN A 77 12.32 -17.62 21.09
C GLN A 77 12.90 -16.37 21.78
N THR A 78 14.10 -15.93 21.38
CA THR A 78 14.76 -14.74 21.94
C THR A 78 13.99 -13.45 21.63
N GLU A 79 13.46 -13.31 20.41
CA GLU A 79 12.65 -12.14 20.03
C GLU A 79 11.31 -12.13 20.75
N PHE A 80 10.67 -13.29 20.89
CA PHE A 80 9.47 -13.44 21.71
C PHE A 80 9.74 -13.02 23.16
N ASP A 81 10.80 -13.54 23.77
CA ASP A 81 11.18 -13.20 25.16
C ASP A 81 11.51 -11.71 25.29
N THR A 82 12.14 -11.11 24.28
CA THR A 82 12.45 -9.67 24.25
C THR A 82 11.18 -8.82 24.23
N LEU A 83 10.25 -9.12 23.32
CA LEU A 83 8.95 -8.44 23.25
C LEU A 83 8.16 -8.58 24.54
N ARG A 84 8.12 -9.80 25.07
CA ARG A 84 7.42 -10.10 26.32
C ARG A 84 8.03 -9.34 27.50
N ASN A 85 9.35 -9.32 27.63
CA ASN A 85 10.05 -8.59 28.69
C ASN A 85 9.91 -7.06 28.55
N ALA A 86 9.69 -6.56 27.33
CA ALA A 86 9.34 -5.16 27.08
C ALA A 86 7.86 -4.82 27.38
N GLY A 87 7.08 -5.79 27.89
CA GLY A 87 5.68 -5.60 28.27
C GLY A 87 4.68 -5.78 27.12
N ALA A 88 5.12 -6.23 25.94
CA ALA A 88 4.21 -6.48 24.82
C ALA A 88 3.23 -7.61 25.14
N LEU A 89 1.97 -7.43 24.75
CA LEU A 89 0.97 -8.49 24.82
C LEU A 89 1.16 -9.45 23.64
N ILE A 90 1.93 -10.52 23.89
CA ILE A 90 2.30 -11.51 22.89
C ILE A 90 2.06 -12.93 23.38
N PHE A 91 1.51 -13.77 22.52
CA PHE A 91 1.22 -15.16 22.87
C PHE A 91 1.50 -16.12 21.71
N SER A 92 1.88 -17.34 22.09
CA SER A 92 2.14 -18.42 21.14
C SER A 92 0.83 -18.87 20.49
N ARG A 93 0.85 -18.99 19.16
CA ARG A 93 -0.21 -19.65 18.39
C ARG A 93 0.30 -21.07 18.08
N PRO A 94 -0.23 -22.12 18.73
CA PRO A 94 0.13 -23.48 18.34
C PRO A 94 -0.25 -23.68 16.87
N ASP A 95 0.71 -24.14 16.07
CA ASP A 95 0.65 -24.22 14.61
C ASP A 95 -0.72 -24.68 14.10
N ARG A 96 -1.50 -23.75 13.56
CA ARG A 96 -2.23 -24.09 12.35
C ARG A 96 -1.19 -23.97 11.24
N ALA A 97 -0.72 -25.12 10.77
CA ALA A 97 -0.30 -25.23 9.39
C ALA A 97 -1.29 -24.41 8.56
N THR A 98 -0.75 -23.49 7.76
CA THR A 98 -1.44 -22.63 6.80
C THR A 98 -2.52 -23.39 6.02
N GLN A 99 -3.69 -23.55 6.63
CA GLN A 99 -4.93 -23.85 5.95
C GLN A 99 -5.60 -22.51 5.76
N SER A 100 -5.13 -21.80 4.73
CA SER A 100 -6.07 -21.05 3.94
C SER A 100 -7.13 -22.06 3.47
N HIS A 101 -8.30 -22.03 4.12
CA HIS A 101 -9.49 -22.63 3.54
C HIS A 101 -9.88 -21.78 2.33
N VAL A 102 -9.10 -21.88 1.25
CA VAL A 102 -9.61 -21.60 -0.09
C VAL A 102 -10.30 -22.89 -0.49
N SER A 103 -11.61 -22.94 -0.23
CA SER A 103 -12.46 -23.86 -0.97
C SER A 103 -12.22 -23.60 -2.46
N PRO A 104 -12.02 -24.63 -3.30
CA PRO A 104 -11.86 -24.45 -4.73
C PRO A 104 -13.23 -24.05 -5.29
N ASN A 105 -13.54 -22.75 -5.27
CA ASN A 105 -14.73 -22.25 -5.93
C ASN A 105 -14.46 -22.29 -7.44
N THR A 106 -14.98 -23.35 -8.05
CA THR A 106 -15.05 -23.55 -9.49
C THR A 106 -16.11 -22.62 -10.05
N HIS A 107 -15.78 -21.33 -10.16
CA HIS A 107 -16.54 -20.40 -10.98
C HIS A 107 -15.98 -20.40 -12.40
N THR A 108 -16.66 -21.16 -13.25
CA THR A 108 -16.56 -21.08 -14.69
C THR A 108 -17.02 -19.70 -15.17
N ARG A 109 -16.12 -18.88 -15.74
CA ARG A 109 -16.54 -17.88 -16.74
C ARG A 109 -15.45 -17.32 -17.67
N SER A 110 -15.76 -17.48 -18.96
CA SER A 110 -15.55 -16.59 -20.11
C SER A 110 -14.14 -16.12 -20.47
N VAL A 111 -13.59 -16.88 -21.42
CA VAL A 111 -12.48 -16.61 -22.35
C VAL A 111 -12.26 -15.11 -22.64
N SER A 112 -11.22 -14.54 -22.04
CA SER A 112 -10.55 -13.35 -22.58
C SER A 112 -9.07 -13.32 -22.19
N ILE A 113 -8.17 -13.26 -23.19
CA ILE A 113 -6.71 -13.06 -23.09
C ILE A 113 -6.10 -13.67 -21.81
N GLU A 114 -6.15 -14.99 -21.68
CA GLU A 114 -5.92 -15.69 -20.41
C GLU A 114 -4.45 -16.06 -20.19
N GLN A 115 -3.98 -15.70 -19.00
CA GLN A 115 -3.09 -16.49 -18.15
C GLN A 115 -3.54 -17.96 -18.17
N GLU A 116 -2.66 -18.90 -18.48
CA GLU A 116 -3.04 -20.31 -18.73
C GLU A 116 -3.46 -21.03 -17.45
N SER A 117 -2.71 -20.82 -16.36
CA SER A 117 -2.94 -21.50 -15.08
C SER A 117 -2.69 -20.60 -13.86
N GLY A 118 -1.76 -19.65 -13.97
CA GLY A 118 -1.30 -18.86 -12.85
C GLY A 118 -0.39 -19.60 -11.89
N ILE A 119 -0.04 -18.90 -10.82
CA ILE A 119 0.68 -19.49 -9.70
C ILE A 119 -0.23 -20.55 -9.03
N PRO A 120 0.28 -21.74 -8.69
CA PRO A 120 -0.51 -22.77 -8.00
C PRO A 120 -1.22 -22.22 -6.75
N ASN A 121 -2.51 -22.55 -6.60
CA ASN A 121 -3.43 -22.03 -5.57
C ASN A 121 -3.79 -20.54 -5.68
N PHE A 122 -3.16 -19.80 -6.59
CA PHE A 122 -3.31 -18.36 -6.80
C PHE A 122 -3.55 -18.04 -8.30
N PRO A 123 -4.59 -18.62 -8.93
CA PRO A 123 -4.76 -18.65 -10.39
C PRO A 123 -5.06 -17.28 -11.04
N CYS A 124 -5.22 -16.21 -10.28
CA CYS A 124 -5.35 -14.83 -10.76
C CYS A 124 -4.00 -14.07 -10.81
N TYR A 125 -2.93 -14.69 -10.29
CA TYR A 125 -1.57 -14.16 -10.31
C TYR A 125 -0.77 -14.89 -11.39
N PRO A 126 -0.35 -14.20 -12.45
CA PRO A 126 0.47 -14.83 -13.47
C PRO A 126 1.82 -15.22 -12.90
N THR A 127 2.32 -16.36 -13.36
CA THR A 127 3.73 -16.74 -13.19
C THR A 127 4.65 -15.75 -13.92
N LEU A 128 5.95 -15.81 -13.66
CA LEU A 128 6.95 -15.00 -14.36
C LEU A 128 6.87 -15.24 -15.88
N ALA A 129 6.74 -16.51 -16.29
CA ALA A 129 6.62 -16.90 -17.69
C ALA A 129 5.36 -16.31 -18.34
N GLU A 130 4.20 -16.47 -17.70
CA GLU A 130 2.94 -15.89 -18.19
C GLU A 130 3.01 -14.36 -18.22
N THR A 131 3.63 -13.72 -17.23
CA THR A 131 3.82 -12.26 -17.19
C THR A 131 4.61 -11.76 -18.42
N HIS A 132 5.69 -12.45 -18.79
CA HIS A 132 6.45 -12.13 -20.00
C HIS A 132 5.64 -12.40 -21.28
N GLN A 133 4.89 -13.50 -21.34
CA GLN A 133 4.02 -13.81 -22.47
C GLN A 133 2.93 -12.76 -22.67
N MET A 134 2.26 -12.35 -21.59
CA MET A 134 1.27 -11.28 -21.59
C MET A 134 1.88 -9.97 -22.07
N ALA A 135 3.06 -9.60 -21.58
CA ALA A 135 3.76 -8.39 -21.99
C ALA A 135 4.13 -8.41 -23.49
N GLN A 136 4.59 -9.56 -24.00
CA GLN A 136 4.85 -9.76 -25.43
C GLN A 136 3.56 -9.64 -26.26
N GLN A 137 2.47 -10.26 -25.81
CA GLN A 137 1.18 -10.15 -26.49
C GLN A 137 0.65 -8.71 -26.51
N LEU A 138 0.82 -7.95 -25.43
CA LEU A 138 0.49 -6.52 -25.42
C LEU A 138 1.33 -5.73 -26.42
N ALA A 139 2.62 -6.08 -26.57
CA ALA A 139 3.51 -5.49 -27.57
C ALA A 139 3.06 -5.79 -29.00
N ASP A 140 2.68 -7.03 -29.28
CA ASP A 140 2.27 -7.50 -30.61
C ASP A 140 0.89 -6.97 -31.02
N THR A 141 -0.05 -6.89 -30.07
CA THR A 141 -1.42 -6.41 -30.33
C THR A 141 -1.51 -4.88 -30.33
N SER A 142 -0.60 -4.18 -29.64
CA SER A 142 -0.58 -2.72 -29.55
C SER A 142 0.79 -2.10 -29.87
N PRO A 143 1.39 -2.38 -31.05
CA PRO A 143 2.77 -1.99 -31.36
C PRO A 143 2.99 -0.47 -31.47
N ASP A 144 1.92 0.28 -31.73
CA ASP A 144 1.92 1.75 -31.72
C ASP A 144 1.97 2.35 -30.30
N PHE A 145 1.75 1.53 -29.28
CA PHE A 145 1.62 1.94 -27.89
C PHE A 145 2.66 1.32 -26.95
N VAL A 146 3.12 0.11 -27.25
CA VAL A 146 3.91 -0.71 -26.33
C VAL A 146 5.30 -0.97 -26.89
N GLU A 147 6.32 -0.80 -26.07
CA GLU A 147 7.71 -1.16 -26.34
C GLU A 147 8.24 -1.98 -25.17
N LEU A 148 8.91 -3.09 -25.45
CA LEU A 148 9.62 -3.89 -24.45
C LEU A 148 11.09 -3.53 -24.48
N LYS A 149 11.68 -3.32 -23.30
CA LYS A 149 13.10 -3.03 -23.17
C LYS A 149 13.70 -3.87 -22.05
N GLN A 150 14.68 -4.70 -22.41
CA GLN A 150 15.54 -5.37 -21.45
C GLN A 150 16.52 -4.35 -20.87
N ILE A 151 16.66 -4.32 -19.54
CA ILE A 151 17.49 -3.34 -18.84
C ILE A 151 18.75 -3.95 -18.20
N GLY A 152 18.78 -5.27 -18.03
CA GLY A 152 19.92 -6.02 -17.52
C GLY A 152 19.53 -7.44 -17.14
N PRO A 153 20.53 -8.31 -16.87
CA PRO A 153 20.30 -9.68 -16.43
C PRO A 153 20.00 -9.73 -14.92
N SER A 154 19.33 -10.80 -14.49
CA SER A 154 19.32 -11.25 -13.10
C SER A 154 20.65 -11.91 -12.70
N TRP A 155 20.82 -12.23 -11.42
CA TRP A 155 22.00 -12.91 -10.91
C TRP A 155 22.26 -14.23 -11.62
N GLU A 156 21.30 -15.15 -11.64
CA GLU A 156 21.47 -16.48 -12.24
C GLU A 156 21.79 -16.34 -13.73
N LYS A 157 21.19 -15.35 -14.42
CA LYS A 157 21.54 -15.07 -15.81
C LYS A 157 22.96 -14.54 -15.97
N SER A 158 23.40 -13.61 -15.12
CA SER A 158 24.76 -13.08 -15.15
C SER A 158 25.83 -14.15 -14.87
N GLN A 159 25.46 -15.19 -14.10
CA GLN A 159 26.33 -16.34 -13.80
C GLN A 159 26.22 -17.46 -14.86
N GLY A 160 25.35 -17.34 -15.86
CA GLY A 160 25.15 -18.38 -16.88
C GLY A 160 24.38 -19.62 -16.39
N LEU A 161 23.56 -19.47 -15.35
CA LEU A 161 22.79 -20.54 -14.69
C LEU A 161 21.34 -20.68 -15.18
N GLY A 162 20.94 -19.91 -16.19
CA GLY A 162 19.60 -20.03 -16.79
C GLY A 162 18.53 -19.08 -16.23
N GLY A 163 18.92 -17.95 -15.62
CA GLY A 163 18.00 -16.90 -15.14
C GLY A 163 17.39 -16.00 -16.23
N HIS A 164 16.93 -14.81 -15.84
CA HIS A 164 16.06 -13.94 -16.65
C HIS A 164 16.61 -12.54 -16.93
N ASP A 165 16.06 -11.84 -17.93
CA ASP A 165 16.29 -10.39 -18.10
C ASP A 165 15.22 -9.59 -17.36
N LEU A 166 15.65 -8.52 -16.68
CA LEU A 166 14.74 -7.50 -16.19
C LEU A 166 14.16 -6.76 -17.40
N THR A 167 12.83 -6.81 -17.54
CA THR A 167 12.11 -6.29 -18.70
C THR A 167 11.18 -5.17 -18.29
N VAL A 168 11.38 -3.99 -18.89
CA VAL A 168 10.50 -2.83 -18.75
C VAL A 168 9.54 -2.77 -19.94
N LEU A 169 8.25 -2.71 -19.64
CA LEU A 169 7.19 -2.43 -20.59
C LEU A 169 6.90 -0.92 -20.60
N ILE A 170 7.03 -0.29 -21.77
CA ILE A 170 6.91 1.16 -21.97
C ILE A 170 5.61 1.45 -22.74
N LEU A 171 4.68 2.16 -22.11
CA LEU A 171 3.41 2.57 -22.71
C LEU A 171 3.41 4.06 -23.08
N LYS A 172 3.25 4.35 -24.38
CA LYS A 172 3.03 5.69 -24.92
C LYS A 172 2.42 5.61 -26.32
N ASN A 173 1.56 6.55 -26.69
CA ASN A 173 1.19 6.71 -28.09
C ASN A 173 2.40 7.17 -28.92
N LYS A 174 3.09 6.25 -29.62
CA LYS A 174 4.31 6.52 -30.40
C LYS A 174 4.07 7.44 -31.60
N LYS A 175 2.81 7.60 -32.03
CA LYS A 175 2.42 8.50 -33.14
C LYS A 175 2.28 9.97 -32.71
N LYS A 176 2.21 10.27 -31.42
CA LYS A 176 2.03 11.63 -30.89
C LYS A 176 3.30 12.18 -30.26
N ASN A 177 3.45 13.51 -30.22
CA ASN A 177 4.52 14.21 -29.47
C ASN A 177 5.94 13.64 -29.68
N LYS A 178 6.27 13.19 -30.90
CA LYS A 178 7.53 12.47 -31.20
C LYS A 178 8.80 13.23 -30.78
N TRP A 179 8.73 14.57 -30.79
CA TRP A 179 9.87 15.46 -30.55
C TRP A 179 9.93 16.04 -29.13
N ARG A 180 8.97 15.71 -28.24
CA ARG A 180 8.91 16.25 -26.88
C ARG A 180 9.04 15.12 -25.86
N LYS A 181 10.09 15.17 -25.02
CA LYS A 181 10.21 14.28 -23.86
C LYS A 181 8.94 14.40 -23.02
N ARG A 182 8.33 13.26 -22.70
CA ARG A 182 7.11 13.22 -21.92
C ARG A 182 7.48 12.98 -20.45
N PRO A 183 6.72 13.57 -19.51
CA PRO A 183 6.86 13.19 -18.11
C PRO A 183 6.58 11.71 -17.94
N ALA A 184 7.45 11.03 -17.22
CA ALA A 184 7.39 9.60 -16.99
C ALA A 184 6.71 9.27 -15.66
N LEU A 185 5.89 8.22 -15.65
CA LEU A 185 5.63 7.44 -14.44
C LEU A 185 6.50 6.19 -14.57
N TYR A 186 7.36 5.93 -13.59
CA TYR A 186 8.02 4.64 -13.44
C TYR A 186 7.33 3.89 -12.30
N MET A 187 7.04 2.62 -12.50
CA MET A 187 6.60 1.72 -11.45
C MET A 187 7.30 0.37 -11.58
N GLN A 188 7.54 -0.27 -10.44
CA GLN A 188 8.03 -1.63 -10.36
C GLN A 188 7.24 -2.41 -9.31
N GLY A 189 7.33 -3.73 -9.38
CA GLY A 189 6.78 -4.62 -8.36
C GLY A 189 7.62 -5.89 -8.24
N ALA A 190 7.40 -6.62 -7.15
CA ALA A 190 8.11 -7.85 -6.83
C ALA A 190 9.64 -7.66 -6.79
N LEU A 191 10.09 -6.58 -6.14
CA LEU A 191 11.49 -6.43 -5.72
C LEU A 191 11.81 -7.45 -4.61
N HIS A 192 10.85 -7.69 -3.72
CA HIS A 192 10.80 -8.92 -2.93
C HIS A 192 9.95 -9.97 -3.65
N ALA A 193 10.45 -11.20 -3.76
CA ALA A 193 9.87 -12.21 -4.63
C ALA A 193 8.50 -12.75 -4.18
N ARG A 194 8.30 -12.92 -2.86
CA ARG A 194 7.08 -13.42 -2.22
C ARG A 194 5.84 -12.54 -2.43
N GLU A 195 6.04 -11.31 -2.86
CA GLU A 195 4.98 -10.31 -2.97
C GLU A 195 4.22 -10.49 -4.31
N TYR A 196 3.19 -11.34 -4.30
CA TYR A 196 2.43 -11.67 -5.50
C TYR A 196 1.62 -10.48 -6.05
N THR A 197 0.98 -9.74 -5.14
CA THR A 197 0.12 -8.59 -5.43
C THR A 197 0.82 -7.49 -6.24
N PRO A 198 2.02 -7.01 -5.87
CA PRO A 198 2.79 -6.10 -6.71
C PRO A 198 3.05 -6.61 -8.14
N GLY A 199 3.52 -7.86 -8.27
CA GLY A 199 3.86 -8.44 -9.58
C GLY A 199 2.67 -8.55 -10.52
N ALA A 200 1.48 -8.91 -10.02
CA ALA A 200 0.27 -8.94 -10.85
C ALA A 200 -0.29 -7.53 -11.13
N THR A 201 -0.17 -6.60 -10.19
CA THR A 201 -0.67 -5.22 -10.33
C THR A 201 0.03 -4.48 -11.48
N THR A 202 1.33 -4.68 -11.68
CA THR A 202 2.11 -4.05 -12.75
C THR A 202 1.55 -4.38 -14.15
N ILE A 203 1.39 -5.67 -14.46
CA ILE A 203 0.89 -6.12 -15.77
C ILE A 203 -0.60 -5.81 -15.96
N LYS A 204 -1.42 -5.92 -14.90
CA LYS A 204 -2.84 -5.56 -14.97
C LYS A 204 -3.05 -4.07 -15.22
N PHE A 205 -2.24 -3.19 -14.63
CA PHE A 205 -2.29 -1.77 -14.92
C PHE A 205 -1.97 -1.47 -16.39
N ALA A 206 -0.95 -2.14 -16.95
CA ALA A 206 -0.61 -2.04 -18.37
C ALA A 206 -1.80 -2.45 -19.27
N LYS A 207 -2.40 -3.61 -18.97
CA LYS A 207 -3.57 -4.15 -19.67
C LYS A 207 -4.75 -3.16 -19.60
N TYR A 208 -5.08 -2.66 -18.41
CA TYR A 208 -6.15 -1.68 -18.21
C TYR A 208 -5.95 -0.42 -19.07
N LEU A 209 -4.74 0.17 -19.06
CA LEU A 209 -4.45 1.36 -19.86
C LEU A 209 -4.63 1.11 -21.36
N LEU A 210 -4.22 -0.06 -21.85
CA LEU A 210 -4.35 -0.38 -23.27
C LEU A 210 -5.79 -0.66 -23.65
N GLU A 211 -6.50 -1.49 -22.91
CA GLU A 211 -7.89 -1.87 -23.20
C GLU A 211 -8.84 -0.67 -23.14
N ASN A 212 -8.59 0.27 -22.23
CA ASN A 212 -9.44 1.44 -22.03
C ASN A 212 -9.01 2.68 -22.81
N ARG A 213 -8.00 2.59 -23.69
CA ARG A 213 -7.42 3.75 -24.39
C ARG A 213 -8.39 4.52 -25.30
N GLU A 214 -9.44 3.86 -25.81
CA GLU A 214 -10.42 4.49 -26.70
C GLU A 214 -11.72 4.86 -25.96
N THR A 215 -12.02 4.22 -24.83
CA THR A 215 -13.28 4.36 -24.08
C THR A 215 -13.14 5.25 -22.84
N ASN A 216 -11.98 5.27 -22.20
CA ASN A 216 -11.68 6.12 -21.05
C ASN A 216 -10.86 7.35 -21.48
N ALA A 217 -11.40 8.55 -21.26
CA ALA A 217 -10.78 9.79 -21.71
C ALA A 217 -9.54 10.19 -20.92
N ASP A 218 -9.45 9.82 -19.64
CA ASP A 218 -8.25 10.02 -18.83
C ASP A 218 -7.14 9.09 -19.28
N VAL A 219 -7.43 7.81 -19.49
CA VAL A 219 -6.46 6.83 -20.05
C VAL A 219 -5.97 7.28 -21.43
N ASN A 220 -6.88 7.69 -22.31
CA ASN A 220 -6.52 8.25 -23.61
C ASN A 220 -5.57 9.45 -23.47
N TRP A 221 -5.86 10.36 -22.53
CA TRP A 221 -5.03 11.52 -22.29
C TRP A 221 -3.66 11.13 -21.71
N ILE A 222 -3.60 10.17 -20.77
CA ILE A 222 -2.37 9.64 -20.18
C ILE A 222 -1.47 9.10 -21.29
N LEU A 223 -1.94 8.15 -22.10
CA LEU A 223 -1.12 7.55 -23.17
C LEU A 223 -0.68 8.56 -24.24
N ASN A 224 -1.39 9.69 -24.38
CA ASN A 224 -1.01 10.76 -25.30
C ASN A 224 -0.05 11.80 -24.69
N GLN A 225 0.00 11.95 -23.36
CA GLN A 225 0.74 13.02 -22.68
C GLN A 225 1.84 12.52 -21.73
N ARG A 226 1.86 11.23 -21.42
CA ARG A 226 2.82 10.57 -20.53
C ARG A 226 3.58 9.48 -21.26
N GLU A 227 4.61 9.00 -20.57
CA GLU A 227 5.28 7.74 -20.82
C GLU A 227 5.17 6.93 -19.53
N ILE A 228 4.63 5.71 -19.59
CA ILE A 228 4.48 4.84 -18.43
C ILE A 228 5.50 3.72 -18.58
N HIS A 229 6.40 3.59 -17.63
CA HIS A 229 7.47 2.60 -17.60
C HIS A 229 7.17 1.62 -16.47
N ILE A 230 7.01 0.35 -16.80
CA ILE A 230 6.62 -0.68 -15.85
C ILE A 230 7.69 -1.77 -15.87
N LEU A 231 8.50 -1.87 -14.82
CA LEU A 231 9.33 -3.05 -14.60
C LEU A 231 8.43 -4.15 -14.06
N LEU A 232 8.23 -5.21 -14.86
CA LEU A 232 7.19 -6.21 -14.60
C LEU A 232 7.44 -6.98 -13.30
N ILE A 233 8.61 -7.62 -13.20
CA ILE A 233 9.10 -8.34 -12.03
C ILE A 233 10.55 -7.90 -11.82
N ALA A 234 10.83 -7.23 -10.71
CA ALA A 234 12.17 -6.69 -10.43
C ALA A 234 13.16 -7.76 -9.94
N ASN A 235 12.67 -8.83 -9.31
CA ASN A 235 13.46 -9.96 -8.83
C ASN A 235 12.98 -11.27 -9.48
N PRO A 236 13.32 -11.52 -10.76
CA PRO A 236 12.77 -12.65 -11.48
C PRO A 236 13.26 -14.02 -10.97
N ASP A 237 14.54 -14.15 -10.58
CA ASP A 237 15.06 -15.44 -10.10
C ASP A 237 14.45 -15.80 -8.73
N GLY A 238 14.33 -14.82 -7.82
CA GLY A 238 13.62 -15.02 -6.56
C GLY A 238 12.15 -15.34 -6.79
N ARG A 239 11.50 -14.70 -7.79
CA ARG A 239 10.10 -14.96 -8.12
C ARG A 239 9.86 -16.43 -8.48
N ILE A 240 10.74 -17.07 -9.23
CA ILE A 240 10.65 -18.51 -9.53
C ILE A 240 10.66 -19.37 -8.26
N GLN A 241 11.41 -18.98 -7.22
CA GLN A 241 11.35 -19.66 -5.93
C GLN A 241 9.99 -19.44 -5.27
N ALA A 242 9.56 -18.18 -5.18
CA ALA A 242 8.30 -17.83 -4.54
C ALA A 242 7.08 -18.51 -5.18
N GLU A 243 7.05 -18.71 -6.49
CA GLU A 243 5.97 -19.38 -7.24
C GLU A 243 5.72 -20.84 -6.83
N GLN A 244 6.62 -21.44 -6.06
CA GLN A 244 6.45 -22.76 -5.44
C GLN A 244 5.61 -22.71 -4.15
N GLY A 245 5.10 -21.54 -3.77
CA GLY A 245 4.31 -21.32 -2.55
C GLY A 245 5.15 -21.04 -1.30
N VAL A 246 6.46 -20.79 -1.46
CA VAL A 246 7.37 -20.46 -0.36
C VAL A 246 7.55 -18.95 -0.20
N SER A 247 7.71 -18.47 1.04
CA SER A 247 7.86 -17.03 1.36
C SER A 247 9.26 -16.48 1.05
N TRP A 248 9.75 -16.71 -0.17
CA TRP A 248 11.08 -16.28 -0.62
C TRP A 248 11.14 -14.76 -0.81
N ARG A 249 12.05 -14.06 -0.13
CA ARG A 249 12.16 -12.59 -0.20
C ARG A 249 13.24 -12.11 -1.16
N LYS A 250 14.49 -12.54 -0.93
CA LYS A 250 15.72 -12.01 -1.53
C LYS A 250 15.87 -12.39 -3.01
N ASN A 251 16.92 -11.90 -3.69
CA ASN A 251 17.34 -12.53 -4.95
C ASN A 251 17.90 -13.95 -4.67
N THR A 252 18.46 -14.61 -5.69
CA THR A 252 18.99 -15.98 -5.53
C THR A 252 20.52 -16.04 -5.58
N ASN A 253 21.21 -14.98 -5.15
CA ASN A 253 22.66 -14.99 -5.13
C ASN A 253 23.22 -16.08 -4.20
N SER A 254 23.72 -17.17 -4.80
CA SER A 254 24.25 -18.35 -4.10
C SER A 254 25.62 -18.15 -3.46
N ALA A 255 26.22 -16.96 -3.56
CA ALA A 255 27.46 -16.65 -2.86
C ALA A 255 27.25 -16.36 -1.35
N TYR A 256 26.00 -16.18 -0.91
CA TYR A 256 25.65 -15.73 0.43
C TYR A 256 24.74 -16.71 1.16
N CYS A 257 24.94 -16.81 2.46
CA CYS A 257 24.32 -17.81 3.34
C CYS A 257 24.69 -19.26 3.00
N ALA A 258 25.97 -19.60 3.08
CA ALA A 258 26.47 -20.95 2.80
C ALA A 258 25.93 -22.06 3.73
N ILE A 259 25.27 -21.69 4.84
CA ILE A 259 24.73 -22.64 5.82
C ILE A 259 23.31 -23.11 5.49
N ASP A 260 22.58 -22.36 4.64
CA ASP A 260 21.22 -22.71 4.22
C ASP A 260 20.88 -22.09 2.85
N GLU A 261 20.82 -22.93 1.82
CA GLU A 261 20.47 -22.53 0.46
C GLU A 261 19.06 -21.93 0.35
N SER A 262 18.15 -22.22 1.28
CA SER A 262 16.82 -21.62 1.33
C SER A 262 16.81 -20.17 1.82
N MET A 263 17.91 -19.71 2.40
CA MET A 263 18.12 -18.34 2.90
C MET A 263 19.15 -17.55 2.09
N ARG A 264 19.61 -18.08 0.95
CA ARG A 264 20.60 -17.41 0.08
C ARG A 264 20.09 -16.10 -0.50
N GLY A 265 21.02 -15.30 -1.01
CA GLY A 265 20.72 -14.05 -1.72
C GLY A 265 20.83 -12.78 -0.88
N VAL A 266 20.58 -11.66 -1.54
CA VAL A 266 20.64 -10.28 -1.03
C VAL A 266 19.25 -9.66 -1.09
N ASP A 267 18.90 -8.87 -0.07
CA ASP A 267 17.71 -8.02 -0.12
C ASP A 267 17.96 -6.86 -1.08
N LEU A 268 17.34 -6.92 -2.25
CA LEU A 268 17.49 -5.91 -3.29
C LEU A 268 17.02 -4.53 -2.81
N ASN A 269 16.05 -4.45 -1.89
CA ASN A 269 15.58 -3.18 -1.34
C ASN A 269 16.40 -2.68 -0.14
N ARG A 270 17.60 -3.25 0.04
CA ARG A 270 18.68 -2.75 0.91
C ARG A 270 19.98 -2.51 0.15
N ASN A 271 20.01 -2.77 -1.15
CA ASN A 271 21.23 -2.85 -1.96
C ASN A 271 21.49 -1.63 -2.84
N PHE A 272 20.54 -0.69 -3.00
CA PHE A 272 20.76 0.52 -3.81
C PHE A 272 21.87 1.39 -3.22
N ASP A 273 22.55 2.16 -4.06
CA ASP A 273 23.77 2.89 -3.66
C ASP A 273 23.50 4.10 -2.75
N PHE A 274 22.31 4.68 -2.85
CA PHE A 274 21.92 5.83 -2.05
C PHE A 274 21.70 5.42 -0.59
N ALA A 275 22.48 6.02 0.30
CA ALA A 275 22.44 5.75 1.74
C ALA A 275 22.52 4.25 2.09
N TRP A 276 23.25 3.47 1.29
CA TRP A 276 23.48 2.05 1.52
C TRP A 276 24.07 1.80 2.91
N ALA A 277 23.60 0.76 3.59
CA ALA A 277 24.00 0.42 4.96
C ALA A 277 23.92 1.63 5.92
N SER A 278 22.81 2.38 5.85
CA SER A 278 22.60 3.59 6.65
C SER A 278 22.84 3.35 8.14
N PRO A 279 23.54 4.28 8.85
CA PRO A 279 23.87 4.11 10.26
C PRO A 279 22.67 4.13 11.20
N ILE A 280 21.47 4.52 10.72
CA ILE A 280 20.25 4.48 11.52
C ILE A 280 19.59 3.09 11.55
N GLY A 281 20.14 2.12 10.82
CA GLY A 281 19.69 0.72 10.79
C GLY A 281 18.74 0.39 9.65
N GLY A 282 18.10 -0.79 9.75
CA GLY A 282 17.17 -1.32 8.73
C GLY A 282 17.74 -2.44 7.85
N SER A 283 19.03 -2.74 7.98
CA SER A 283 19.71 -3.82 7.28
C SER A 283 20.84 -4.41 8.12
N THR A 284 21.38 -5.56 7.71
CA THR A 284 22.46 -6.25 8.44
C THR A 284 23.53 -6.85 7.51
N ASP A 285 24.75 -7.01 8.05
CA ASP A 285 25.87 -7.74 7.41
C ASP A 285 25.71 -9.27 7.50
N ASP A 286 24.75 -9.77 8.28
CA ASP A 286 24.45 -11.20 8.36
C ASP A 286 23.87 -11.70 7.03
N GLN A 287 24.66 -12.50 6.32
CA GLN A 287 24.33 -13.04 5.00
C GLN A 287 23.07 -13.91 4.98
N CYS A 288 22.70 -14.51 6.10
CA CYS A 288 21.51 -15.36 6.20
C CYS A 288 20.24 -14.59 6.57
N ALA A 289 20.37 -13.34 7.00
CA ALA A 289 19.22 -12.52 7.33
C ALA A 289 18.39 -12.16 6.09
N ALA A 290 17.08 -11.94 6.31
CA ALA A 290 16.14 -11.50 5.28
C ALA A 290 16.48 -10.09 4.74
N THR A 291 17.15 -9.26 5.53
CA THR A 291 17.56 -7.88 5.22
C THR A 291 19.07 -7.71 4.97
N PHE A 292 19.74 -8.80 4.58
CA PHE A 292 21.14 -8.73 4.16
C PHE A 292 21.30 -7.74 3.01
N HIS A 293 22.06 -6.65 3.22
CA HIS A 293 22.20 -5.55 2.24
C HIS A 293 23.20 -5.82 1.12
N GLY A 294 23.83 -7.00 1.13
CA GLY A 294 24.90 -7.36 0.21
C GLY A 294 26.27 -6.95 0.74
N PRO A 295 27.36 -7.38 0.07
CA PRO A 295 28.73 -7.07 0.48
C PRO A 295 29.12 -5.60 0.24
N SER A 296 28.42 -4.90 -0.65
CA SER A 296 28.69 -3.52 -1.05
C SER A 296 27.45 -2.90 -1.68
N ALA A 297 27.38 -1.57 -1.70
CA ALA A 297 26.40 -0.81 -2.46
C ALA A 297 26.33 -1.29 -3.92
N ALA A 298 25.11 -1.49 -4.42
CA ALA A 298 24.80 -1.95 -5.78
C ALA A 298 25.56 -3.22 -6.19
N SER A 299 25.79 -4.16 -5.27
CA SER A 299 26.47 -5.42 -5.58
C SER A 299 25.69 -6.31 -6.55
N GLU A 300 24.36 -6.24 -6.52
CA GLU A 300 23.51 -7.14 -7.30
C GLU A 300 23.24 -6.59 -8.71
N PRO A 301 23.28 -7.46 -9.75
CA PRO A 301 23.07 -7.04 -11.14
C PRO A 301 21.65 -6.49 -11.38
N GLU A 302 20.65 -6.99 -10.66
CA GLU A 302 19.29 -6.44 -10.69
C GLU A 302 19.28 -4.97 -10.24
N THR A 303 19.90 -4.69 -9.09
CA THR A 303 20.03 -3.33 -8.54
C THR A 303 20.78 -2.41 -9.50
N GLN A 304 21.88 -2.88 -10.09
CA GLN A 304 22.65 -2.12 -11.08
C GLN A 304 21.80 -1.78 -12.32
N ALA A 305 21.04 -2.74 -12.84
CA ALA A 305 20.18 -2.56 -14.00
C ALA A 305 19.06 -1.54 -13.73
N ILE A 306 18.40 -1.63 -12.56
CA ILE A 306 17.33 -0.71 -12.17
C ILE A 306 17.86 0.72 -12.03
N GLN A 307 18.95 0.92 -11.30
CA GLN A 307 19.55 2.24 -11.08
C GLN A 307 20.01 2.88 -12.40
N ALA A 308 20.71 2.12 -13.26
CA ALA A 308 21.12 2.60 -14.58
C ALA A 308 19.92 3.01 -15.44
N TYR A 309 18.81 2.25 -15.36
CA TYR A 309 17.59 2.59 -16.07
C TYR A 309 16.94 3.88 -15.54
N LEU A 310 16.82 4.02 -14.22
CA LEU A 310 16.27 5.20 -13.57
C LEU A 310 17.08 6.47 -13.91
N HIS A 311 18.42 6.39 -13.89
CA HIS A 311 19.31 7.47 -14.35
C HIS A 311 19.08 7.84 -15.81
N SER A 312 18.82 6.86 -16.68
CA SER A 312 18.54 7.13 -18.09
C SER A 312 17.19 7.84 -18.30
N LEU A 313 16.23 7.59 -17.39
CA LEU A 313 14.87 8.08 -17.48
C LEU A 313 14.73 9.47 -16.85
N PHE A 314 15.24 9.64 -15.64
CA PHE A 314 15.12 10.85 -14.83
C PHE A 314 16.45 11.56 -14.71
N ARG A 315 16.42 12.89 -14.87
CA ARG A 315 17.58 13.72 -14.62
C ARG A 315 17.58 14.10 -13.15
N ASP A 316 18.71 13.96 -12.49
CA ASP A 316 18.89 14.57 -11.17
C ASP A 316 18.72 16.10 -11.26
N ARG A 317 17.95 16.63 -10.33
CA ARG A 317 17.65 18.06 -10.21
C ARG A 317 17.79 18.58 -8.79
N ARG A 318 18.24 17.76 -7.85
CA ARG A 318 18.56 18.22 -6.50
C ARG A 318 19.90 18.95 -6.49
N GLY A 319 20.20 19.61 -5.39
CA GLY A 319 21.56 20.05 -5.09
C GLY A 319 22.32 18.94 -4.36
N ASP A 320 23.63 19.11 -4.24
CA ASP A 320 24.54 18.08 -3.70
C ASP A 320 24.30 17.81 -2.19
N GLN A 321 23.63 18.71 -1.46
CA GLN A 321 23.36 18.52 -0.03
C GLN A 321 22.10 17.68 0.20
N LEU A 322 22.11 16.84 1.23
CA LEU A 322 20.92 16.05 1.60
C LEU A 322 19.70 16.93 1.93
N THR A 323 19.93 18.17 2.36
CA THR A 323 18.89 19.17 2.65
C THR A 323 18.34 19.89 1.41
N ASP A 324 18.95 19.70 0.23
CA ASP A 324 18.53 20.42 -0.97
C ASP A 324 17.29 19.78 -1.59
N PRO A 325 16.18 20.53 -1.77
CA PRO A 325 14.98 20.02 -2.41
C PRO A 325 15.12 19.96 -3.92
N ALA A 326 14.41 19.01 -4.52
CA ALA A 326 14.16 19.07 -5.95
C ALA A 326 13.28 20.32 -6.25
N PRO A 327 13.55 21.04 -7.37
CA PRO A 327 12.70 22.14 -7.80
C PRO A 327 11.23 21.70 -7.93
N LEU A 328 10.28 22.55 -7.55
CA LEU A 328 8.84 22.25 -7.65
C LEU A 328 8.33 22.03 -9.10
N ASN A 329 9.17 22.20 -10.11
CA ASN A 329 8.87 21.86 -11.50
C ASN A 329 9.60 20.59 -11.99
N THR A 330 10.22 19.84 -11.08
CA THR A 330 10.73 18.49 -11.36
C THR A 330 9.56 17.61 -11.81
N GLN A 331 9.83 16.79 -12.82
CA GLN A 331 8.85 15.92 -13.46
C GLN A 331 9.26 14.48 -13.18
N GLY A 332 8.29 13.58 -13.16
CA GLY A 332 8.53 12.17 -12.87
C GLY A 332 7.88 11.75 -11.57
N VAL A 333 7.24 10.59 -11.60
CA VAL A 333 6.81 9.88 -10.39
C VAL A 333 7.44 8.50 -10.43
N PHE A 334 7.93 8.04 -9.29
CA PHE A 334 8.44 6.70 -9.06
C PHE A 334 7.55 6.01 -8.04
N LEU A 335 7.08 4.80 -8.37
CA LEU A 335 6.30 3.97 -7.47
C LEU A 335 6.99 2.62 -7.28
N ASP A 336 7.33 2.29 -6.05
CA ASP A 336 7.75 0.95 -5.66
C ASP A 336 6.56 0.22 -5.07
N LEU A 337 6.06 -0.82 -5.76
CA LEU A 337 4.95 -1.61 -5.25
C LEU A 337 5.49 -2.78 -4.45
N HIS A 338 5.13 -2.79 -3.18
CA HIS A 338 5.36 -3.85 -2.22
C HIS A 338 4.04 -4.41 -1.68
N SER A 339 4.12 -5.48 -0.92
CA SER A 339 3.03 -5.97 -0.08
C SER A 339 3.63 -6.56 1.18
N PHE A 340 3.02 -6.45 2.35
CA PHE A 340 1.68 -5.94 2.64
C PHE A 340 1.71 -5.00 3.84
N SER A 341 0.60 -4.30 4.08
CA SER A 341 0.27 -3.52 5.31
C SER A 341 -0.78 -2.43 5.04
N ARG A 342 -1.18 -2.22 3.78
CA ARG A 342 -2.08 -1.13 3.34
C ARG A 342 -1.47 0.25 3.60
N TYR A 343 -0.24 0.48 3.12
CA TYR A 343 0.50 1.74 3.30
C TYR A 343 0.80 2.48 2.01
N VAL A 344 0.89 3.81 2.13
CA VAL A 344 1.51 4.70 1.13
C VAL A 344 2.59 5.52 1.83
N MET A 345 3.85 5.16 1.59
CA MET A 345 5.01 5.73 2.26
C MET A 345 5.80 6.62 1.31
N TRP A 346 6.53 7.59 1.86
CA TRP A 346 7.50 8.37 1.10
C TRP A 346 8.81 8.60 1.87
N PRO A 347 9.90 8.88 1.13
CA PRO A 347 11.21 9.12 1.70
C PRO A 347 11.25 10.23 2.79
N TRP A 348 12.24 10.19 3.70
CA TRP A 348 13.38 9.26 3.67
C TRP A 348 13.29 8.29 4.82
N SER A 349 13.60 7.04 4.50
CA SER A 349 13.80 5.94 5.43
C SER A 349 15.24 5.86 5.94
N SER A 350 16.17 6.55 5.29
CA SER A 350 17.59 6.52 5.63
C SER A 350 18.02 7.62 6.61
N GLU A 351 17.12 8.56 6.91
CA GLU A 351 17.35 9.73 7.76
C GLU A 351 16.18 9.90 8.74
N LEU A 352 16.46 10.42 9.93
CA LEU A 352 15.41 10.73 10.93
C LEU A 352 14.79 12.12 10.74
N THR A 353 15.28 12.88 9.76
CA THR A 353 14.75 14.23 9.44
C THR A 353 13.76 14.16 8.27
N PRO A 354 12.82 15.12 8.17
CA PRO A 354 11.96 15.18 7.00
C PRO A 354 12.76 15.35 5.71
N SER A 355 12.31 14.68 4.65
CA SER A 355 12.82 14.91 3.32
C SER A 355 12.64 16.36 2.88
N PRO A 356 13.55 16.94 2.08
CA PRO A 356 13.46 18.36 1.70
C PRO A 356 12.18 18.79 0.98
N ASN A 357 11.49 17.88 0.28
CA ASN A 357 10.20 18.12 -0.36
C ASN A 357 9.01 17.55 0.43
N ASP A 358 9.19 17.25 1.73
CA ASP A 358 8.17 16.59 2.55
C ASP A 358 6.77 17.23 2.45
N PRO A 359 6.58 18.56 2.52
CA PRO A 359 5.24 19.13 2.41
C PRO A 359 4.53 18.80 1.08
N GLN A 360 5.28 18.62 -0.01
CA GLN A 360 4.72 18.23 -1.30
C GLN A 360 4.55 16.72 -1.43
N LEU A 361 5.46 15.93 -0.86
CA LEU A 361 5.36 14.47 -0.84
C LEU A 361 4.20 14.02 0.06
N SER A 362 4.07 14.58 1.26
CA SER A 362 2.92 14.38 2.15
C SER A 362 1.60 14.69 1.45
N MET A 363 1.49 15.87 0.84
CA MET A 363 0.30 16.24 0.06
C MET A 363 -0.04 15.20 -1.01
N MET A 364 0.94 14.71 -1.76
CA MET A 364 0.70 13.69 -2.78
C MET A 364 0.43 12.30 -2.19
N GLY A 365 1.12 11.91 -1.12
CA GLY A 365 0.97 10.62 -0.43
C GLY A 365 -0.44 10.45 0.13
N HIS A 366 -0.96 11.45 0.84
CA HIS A 366 -2.34 11.43 1.32
C HIS A 366 -3.37 11.42 0.18
N ARG A 367 -3.09 12.10 -0.95
CA ARG A 367 -3.97 12.06 -2.14
C ARG A 367 -3.97 10.69 -2.82
N LEU A 368 -2.84 10.00 -2.84
CA LEU A 368 -2.74 8.62 -3.34
C LEU A 368 -3.52 7.67 -2.42
N ALA A 369 -3.29 7.78 -1.11
CA ALA A 369 -3.97 6.99 -0.09
C ALA A 369 -5.49 7.20 -0.03
N ALA A 370 -6.00 8.34 -0.49
CA ALA A 370 -7.43 8.63 -0.50
C ALA A 370 -8.25 7.68 -1.39
N TYR A 371 -7.63 7.10 -2.42
CA TYR A 371 -8.31 6.20 -3.36
C TYR A 371 -8.44 4.77 -2.85
N ASN A 372 -7.51 4.32 -2.00
CA ASN A 372 -7.45 2.95 -1.48
C ASN A 372 -7.64 2.86 0.04
N ASN A 373 -7.81 3.99 0.72
CA ASN A 373 -7.95 4.12 2.16
C ASN A 373 -6.75 3.54 2.95
N TYR A 374 -5.56 3.61 2.37
CA TYR A 374 -4.33 3.15 3.03
C TYR A 374 -3.80 4.20 4.01
N LEU A 375 -3.03 3.77 5.00
CA LEU A 375 -2.37 4.72 5.90
C LEU A 375 -1.18 5.36 5.18
N ALA A 376 -1.18 6.69 5.14
CA ALA A 376 -0.14 7.51 4.53
C ALA A 376 0.79 8.12 5.59
N PHE A 377 2.11 8.02 5.39
CA PHE A 377 3.09 8.62 6.27
C PHE A 377 4.50 8.72 5.66
N GLN A 378 5.32 9.60 6.24
CA GLN A 378 6.75 9.63 5.97
C GLN A 378 7.47 8.60 6.83
N THR A 379 8.39 7.84 6.25
CA THR A 379 9.06 6.72 6.92
C THR A 379 9.88 7.12 8.16
N LYS A 380 10.91 7.99 8.05
CA LYS A 380 11.74 8.47 9.18
C LYS A 380 12.11 7.35 10.19
N GLU A 381 11.81 7.56 11.48
CA GLU A 381 12.02 6.59 12.56
C GLU A 381 11.09 5.36 12.50
N ARG A 382 9.95 5.47 11.81
CA ARG A 382 8.94 4.42 11.68
C ARG A 382 9.26 3.43 10.58
N PHE A 383 10.18 3.69 9.67
CA PHE A 383 10.59 2.68 8.70
C PHE A 383 12.03 2.95 8.26
N LYS A 384 12.97 2.52 9.10
CA LYS A 384 14.38 2.77 8.89
C LYS A 384 14.91 1.80 7.85
N THR A 385 15.45 2.33 6.75
CA THR A 385 16.17 1.53 5.76
C THR A 385 17.15 2.40 4.97
N GLY A 386 18.35 1.87 4.74
CA GLY A 386 19.31 2.38 3.76
C GLY A 386 19.27 1.55 2.47
N GLY A 387 19.67 2.14 1.35
CA GLY A 387 19.75 1.41 0.08
C GLY A 387 18.41 0.91 -0.48
N SER A 388 17.31 1.63 -0.21
CA SER A 388 16.00 1.34 -0.79
C SER A 388 15.81 1.99 -2.17
N ALA A 389 14.91 1.45 -2.98
CA ALA A 389 14.66 1.92 -4.35
C ALA A 389 13.99 3.31 -4.38
N ASP A 390 13.04 3.57 -3.48
CA ASP A 390 12.39 4.88 -3.31
C ASP A 390 13.38 5.94 -2.77
N GLY A 391 14.23 5.53 -1.83
CA GLY A 391 15.33 6.31 -1.29
C GLY A 391 16.30 6.72 -2.39
N TYR A 392 16.67 5.81 -3.28
CA TYR A 392 17.47 6.11 -4.46
C TYR A 392 16.76 7.06 -5.44
N ALA A 393 15.49 6.79 -5.79
CA ALA A 393 14.74 7.59 -6.76
C ALA A 393 14.55 9.04 -6.31
N TYR A 394 14.28 9.29 -5.02
CA TYR A 394 14.22 10.65 -4.50
C TYR A 394 15.61 11.20 -4.17
N GLY A 395 16.40 10.42 -3.43
CA GLY A 395 17.71 10.80 -2.90
C GLY A 395 18.69 11.20 -3.98
N GLN A 396 18.84 10.36 -5.01
CA GLN A 396 19.78 10.55 -6.10
C GLN A 396 19.22 11.37 -7.26
N LEU A 397 17.90 11.37 -7.49
CA LEU A 397 17.30 11.95 -8.71
C LEU A 397 16.28 13.08 -8.44
N GLY A 398 15.84 13.26 -7.20
CA GLY A 398 14.80 14.23 -6.83
C GLY A 398 13.40 13.93 -7.38
N VAL A 399 13.17 12.70 -7.85
CA VAL A 399 11.88 12.26 -8.39
C VAL A 399 10.90 12.09 -7.23
N ALA A 400 9.62 12.42 -7.44
CA ALA A 400 8.60 12.17 -6.41
C ALA A 400 8.41 10.65 -6.29
N ALA A 401 8.92 10.07 -5.20
CA ALA A 401 9.01 8.64 -4.98
C ALA A 401 8.08 8.21 -3.85
N PHE A 402 7.38 7.09 -4.05
CA PHE A 402 6.47 6.50 -3.07
C PHE A 402 6.61 4.98 -3.06
N THR A 403 6.46 4.40 -1.88
CA THR A 403 6.34 2.96 -1.68
C THR A 403 4.91 2.63 -1.29
N PHE A 404 4.30 1.65 -1.95
CA PHE A 404 2.98 1.13 -1.62
C PHE A 404 3.12 -0.23 -0.96
N GLU A 405 2.45 -0.46 0.17
CA GLU A 405 2.31 -1.81 0.75
C GLU A 405 0.89 -2.30 0.48
N LEU A 406 0.70 -3.14 -0.54
CA LEU A 406 -0.60 -3.58 -1.01
C LEU A 406 -1.15 -4.75 -0.18
N GLY A 407 -2.44 -4.71 0.16
CA GLY A 407 -3.11 -5.83 0.82
C GLY A 407 -2.69 -6.07 2.28
N ASN A 408 -3.06 -7.24 2.80
CA ASN A 408 -2.94 -7.69 4.18
C ASN A 408 -2.02 -8.91 4.36
N THR A 409 -1.62 -9.58 3.28
CA THR A 409 -0.71 -10.72 3.30
C THR A 409 0.12 -10.78 2.01
N PHE A 410 1.22 -11.55 2.00
CA PHE A 410 2.05 -11.75 0.81
C PHE A 410 1.34 -12.55 -0.28
N PHE A 411 0.46 -13.48 0.13
CA PHE A 411 -0.27 -14.40 -0.74
C PHE A 411 -1.78 -14.16 -0.64
N GLU A 412 -2.22 -13.02 -1.16
CA GLU A 412 -3.62 -12.61 -1.14
C GLU A 412 -4.52 -13.56 -1.93
N SER A 413 -5.76 -13.72 -1.47
CA SER A 413 -6.74 -14.53 -2.21
C SER A 413 -7.13 -13.85 -3.52
N CYS A 414 -7.51 -14.64 -4.52
CA CYS A 414 -7.93 -14.07 -5.80
C CYS A 414 -9.20 -13.23 -5.69
N THR A 415 -10.13 -13.62 -4.83
CA THR A 415 -11.33 -12.85 -4.53
C THR A 415 -10.97 -11.46 -4.00
N ASN A 416 -10.05 -11.39 -3.02
CA ASN A 416 -9.64 -10.11 -2.44
C ASN A 416 -8.86 -9.25 -3.46
N PHE A 417 -7.95 -9.86 -4.21
CA PHE A 417 -7.16 -9.15 -5.21
C PHE A 417 -8.00 -8.53 -6.32
N GLU A 418 -8.91 -9.31 -6.91
CA GLU A 418 -9.78 -8.86 -8.01
C GLU A 418 -10.91 -7.95 -7.53
N GLY A 419 -11.47 -8.23 -6.35
CA GLY A 419 -12.66 -7.55 -5.83
C GLY A 419 -12.37 -6.25 -5.08
N GLU A 420 -11.21 -6.16 -4.41
CA GLU A 420 -10.86 -5.04 -3.53
C GLU A 420 -9.51 -4.40 -3.92
N ILE A 421 -8.42 -5.16 -3.86
CA ILE A 421 -7.07 -4.58 -3.86
C ILE A 421 -6.74 -3.92 -5.19
N PHE A 422 -6.84 -4.63 -6.32
CA PHE A 422 -6.47 -4.06 -7.62
C PHE A 422 -7.40 -2.90 -8.02
N PRO A 423 -8.74 -3.04 -7.98
CA PRO A 423 -9.64 -1.93 -8.33
C PRO A 423 -9.42 -0.67 -7.51
N ASN A 424 -9.21 -0.79 -6.19
CA ASN A 424 -9.02 0.38 -5.33
C ASN A 424 -7.66 1.06 -5.54
N ASN A 425 -6.61 0.29 -5.87
CA ASN A 425 -5.29 0.86 -6.17
C ASN A 425 -5.18 1.41 -7.61
N LEU A 426 -6.01 0.94 -8.54
CA LEU A 426 -6.01 1.40 -9.93
C LEU A 426 -6.17 2.92 -10.05
N ASP A 427 -7.10 3.51 -9.30
CA ASP A 427 -7.33 4.96 -9.36
C ASP A 427 -6.15 5.77 -8.79
N ALA A 428 -5.45 5.26 -7.77
CA ALA A 428 -4.20 5.86 -7.28
C ALA A 428 -3.10 5.84 -8.36
N LEU A 429 -2.96 4.74 -9.11
CA LEU A 429 -2.00 4.63 -10.21
C LEU A 429 -2.35 5.57 -11.39
N ILE A 430 -3.64 5.69 -11.71
CA ILE A 430 -4.14 6.67 -12.70
C ILE A 430 -3.85 8.10 -12.23
N TYR A 431 -4.06 8.40 -10.96
CA TYR A 431 -3.76 9.70 -10.37
C TYR A 431 -2.25 10.02 -10.45
N ALA A 432 -1.38 9.09 -10.06
CA ALA A 432 0.07 9.21 -10.16
C ALA A 432 0.51 9.54 -11.59
N ALA A 433 -0.01 8.81 -12.59
CA ALA A 433 0.25 9.07 -14.00
C ALA A 433 -0.20 10.48 -14.41
N LYS A 434 -1.36 10.94 -13.90
CA LYS A 434 -1.89 12.27 -14.23
C LYS A 434 -1.02 13.39 -13.69
N VAL A 435 -0.48 13.26 -12.46
CA VAL A 435 0.30 14.33 -11.84
C VAL A 435 1.79 14.33 -12.21
N ALA A 436 2.31 13.27 -12.85
CA ALA A 436 3.73 13.10 -13.18
C ALA A 436 4.43 14.27 -13.92
N ASN A 437 3.67 15.18 -14.56
CA ASN A 437 4.25 16.39 -15.16
C ASN A 437 4.71 17.44 -14.14
N ARG A 438 4.07 17.51 -12.96
CA ARG A 438 4.35 18.44 -11.86
C ARG A 438 3.90 17.83 -10.51
N PRO A 439 4.49 16.71 -10.08
CA PRO A 439 4.10 16.00 -8.85
C PRO A 439 4.24 16.88 -7.60
N TYR A 440 5.19 17.82 -7.56
CA TYR A 440 5.35 18.73 -6.42
C TYR A 440 4.41 19.96 -6.43
N LYS A 441 3.42 20.02 -7.33
CA LYS A 441 2.47 21.15 -7.39
C LYS A 441 1.02 20.75 -7.63
N LEU A 442 0.75 19.84 -8.58
CA LEU A 442 -0.62 19.47 -8.94
C LEU A 442 -1.41 18.81 -7.78
N PRO A 443 -0.79 18.03 -6.89
CA PRO A 443 -1.48 17.47 -5.73
C PRO A 443 -1.97 18.49 -4.71
N GLY A 444 -1.29 19.65 -4.62
CA GLY A 444 -1.66 20.75 -3.73
C GLY A 444 -2.81 21.62 -4.25
N GLY A 445 -3.64 21.11 -5.16
CA GLY A 445 -4.88 21.73 -5.56
C GLY A 445 -6.01 20.70 -5.67
N PRO A 446 -7.24 21.15 -5.97
CA PRO A 446 -8.40 20.30 -5.72
C PRO A 446 -8.53 19.12 -6.67
N GLN A 447 -9.04 18.00 -6.16
CA GLN A 447 -9.32 16.79 -6.92
C GLN A 447 -10.78 16.77 -7.38
N ILE A 448 -11.05 16.06 -8.47
CA ILE A 448 -12.42 15.75 -8.91
C ILE A 448 -12.63 14.28 -8.56
N VAL A 449 -13.38 14.02 -7.49
CA VAL A 449 -13.50 12.70 -6.87
C VAL A 449 -14.67 11.89 -7.43
N ASP A 450 -15.68 12.57 -7.97
CA ASP A 450 -16.75 11.96 -8.77
C ASP A 450 -16.98 12.87 -9.98
N LEU A 451 -17.03 12.30 -11.18
CA LEU A 451 -17.36 13.02 -12.41
C LEU A 451 -18.25 12.14 -13.27
N ARG A 452 -19.50 12.56 -13.45
CA ARG A 452 -20.51 11.87 -14.22
C ARG A 452 -21.09 12.77 -15.30
N LEU A 453 -21.45 12.13 -16.42
CA LEU A 453 -22.26 12.72 -17.47
C LEU A 453 -23.63 12.04 -17.43
N GLN A 454 -24.42 12.34 -16.41
CA GLN A 454 -25.72 11.69 -16.23
C GLN A 454 -26.64 12.01 -17.42
N GLY A 455 -27.22 10.97 -18.02
CA GLY A 455 -27.99 11.05 -19.27
C GLY A 455 -27.19 10.71 -20.53
N ALA A 456 -25.88 10.50 -20.44
CA ALA A 456 -25.05 10.10 -21.57
C ALA A 456 -24.01 9.02 -21.21
N GLY A 457 -23.36 9.14 -20.06
CA GLY A 457 -22.38 8.19 -19.55
C GLY A 457 -21.31 7.82 -20.57
N ARG A 458 -21.34 6.57 -21.00
CA ARG A 458 -20.47 5.96 -22.03
C ARG A 458 -21.15 5.84 -23.39
N GLU A 459 -22.46 6.06 -23.46
CA GLU A 459 -23.28 5.89 -24.65
C GLU A 459 -23.26 7.11 -25.58
N ALA A 460 -23.72 6.89 -26.81
CA ALA A 460 -24.00 7.96 -27.75
C ALA A 460 -25.42 8.50 -27.52
N ILE A 461 -25.60 9.81 -27.65
CA ILE A 461 -26.90 10.47 -27.47
C ILE A 461 -27.18 11.43 -28.62
N PRO A 462 -28.45 11.70 -28.97
CA PRO A 462 -28.77 12.71 -29.97
C PRO A 462 -28.49 14.13 -29.44
N ALA A 463 -28.23 15.05 -30.37
CA ALA A 463 -28.04 16.46 -30.02
C ALA A 463 -29.29 17.02 -29.34
N GLY A 464 -29.11 17.72 -28.22
CA GLY A 464 -30.20 18.29 -27.43
C GLY A 464 -30.78 17.36 -26.38
N ALA A 465 -30.39 16.07 -26.34
CA ALA A 465 -30.72 15.22 -25.20
C ALA A 465 -30.12 15.80 -23.90
N PRO A 466 -30.83 15.68 -22.76
CA PRO A 466 -30.40 16.25 -21.50
C PRO A 466 -29.12 15.55 -21.01
N VAL A 467 -28.09 16.33 -20.73
CA VAL A 467 -26.85 15.84 -20.11
C VAL A 467 -26.53 16.70 -18.90
N GLN A 468 -26.50 16.08 -17.72
CA GLN A 468 -26.04 16.71 -16.50
C GLN A 468 -24.58 16.37 -16.26
N ILE A 469 -23.75 17.40 -16.14
CA ILE A 469 -22.41 17.24 -15.58
C ILE A 469 -22.57 17.29 -14.07
N LYS A 470 -22.45 16.13 -13.44
CA LYS A 470 -22.38 16.00 -11.98
C LYS A 470 -20.94 15.79 -11.55
N ALA A 471 -20.46 16.60 -10.61
CA ALA A 471 -19.12 16.40 -10.07
C ALA A 471 -19.03 16.74 -8.59
N ILE A 472 -18.19 15.99 -7.88
CA ILE A 472 -17.72 16.35 -6.53
C ILE A 472 -16.27 16.78 -6.66
N ILE A 473 -15.98 17.98 -6.18
CA ILE A 473 -14.65 18.57 -6.14
C ILE A 473 -14.25 18.64 -4.67
N ALA A 474 -13.06 18.14 -4.35
CA ALA A 474 -12.59 18.11 -2.98
C ALA A 474 -11.12 18.49 -2.93
N ASP A 475 -10.81 19.48 -2.11
CA ASP A 475 -9.45 19.79 -1.69
C ASP A 475 -9.12 19.13 -0.33
N ASP A 476 -10.11 18.57 0.36
CA ASP A 476 -9.95 17.82 1.61
C ASP A 476 -9.93 16.29 1.42
N HIS A 477 -9.92 15.79 0.18
CA HIS A 477 -9.88 14.35 -0.09
C HIS A 477 -8.49 13.76 0.19
N PHE A 478 -8.29 13.29 1.42
CA PHE A 478 -7.05 12.70 1.90
C PHE A 478 -7.32 11.31 2.47
N GLY A 479 -6.39 10.38 2.25
CA GLY A 479 -6.35 9.11 2.95
C GLY A 479 -5.88 9.29 4.39
N PRO A 480 -6.20 8.33 5.26
CA PRO A 480 -5.88 8.42 6.68
C PRO A 480 -4.37 8.54 6.91
N SER A 481 -4.00 9.29 7.95
CA SER A 481 -2.62 9.52 8.36
C SER A 481 -2.28 8.62 9.53
N LEU A 482 -1.13 7.94 9.45
CA LEU A 482 -0.65 7.17 10.60
C LEU A 482 -0.23 8.09 11.76
N VAL A 483 0.27 9.29 11.46
CA VAL A 483 0.79 10.26 12.45
C VAL A 483 -0.23 11.34 12.82
N GLY A 484 -1.49 11.17 12.43
CA GLY A 484 -2.60 12.05 12.83
C GLY A 484 -2.67 13.43 12.15
N GLU A 485 -1.68 13.83 11.35
CA GLU A 485 -1.69 15.11 10.64
C GLU A 485 -2.03 14.92 9.16
N ALA A 486 -3.18 15.44 8.74
CA ALA A 486 -3.53 15.57 7.32
C ALA A 486 -2.98 16.89 6.75
N PRO A 487 -2.66 16.94 5.44
CA PRO A 487 -2.25 18.19 4.80
C PRO A 487 -3.36 19.25 4.87
N PRO A 488 -3.00 20.55 4.84
CA PRO A 488 -4.00 21.61 4.83
C PRO A 488 -4.81 21.60 3.53
N SER A 489 -6.12 21.83 3.62
CA SER A 489 -7.01 22.05 2.49
C SER A 489 -7.42 23.53 2.37
N GLN A 490 -7.90 23.90 1.20
CA GLN A 490 -8.36 25.24 0.85
C GLN A 490 -9.78 25.17 0.30
N ALA A 491 -10.54 26.25 0.49
CA ALA A 491 -11.82 26.39 -0.17
C ALA A 491 -11.64 26.33 -1.69
N ILE A 492 -12.54 25.64 -2.39
CA ILE A 492 -12.58 25.69 -3.85
C ILE A 492 -12.92 27.12 -4.24
N LYS A 493 -12.39 27.58 -5.37
CA LYS A 493 -12.68 28.92 -5.87
C LYS A 493 -13.29 28.94 -7.26
N LYS A 494 -12.94 27.96 -8.10
CA LYS A 494 -13.30 27.97 -9.51
C LYS A 494 -13.18 26.59 -10.15
N VAL A 495 -14.18 26.22 -10.94
CA VAL A 495 -14.16 25.01 -11.77
C VAL A 495 -14.23 25.39 -13.25
N GLU A 496 -13.29 24.89 -14.06
CA GLU A 496 -13.22 25.15 -15.51
C GLU A 496 -13.50 23.86 -16.29
N LEU A 497 -14.51 23.90 -17.16
CA LEU A 497 -14.76 22.90 -18.19
C LEU A 497 -14.16 23.33 -19.52
N THR A 498 -13.35 22.48 -20.12
CA THR A 498 -12.89 22.60 -21.52
C THR A 498 -13.59 21.55 -22.38
N ILE A 499 -14.20 21.97 -23.48
CA ILE A 499 -14.87 21.10 -24.46
C ILE A 499 -14.08 21.11 -25.76
N LYS A 500 -13.75 19.93 -26.27
CA LYS A 500 -13.03 19.76 -27.54
C LYS A 500 -13.68 18.68 -28.40
N LYS A 501 -14.01 19.01 -29.65
CA LYS A 501 -14.46 18.01 -30.63
C LYS A 501 -13.25 17.29 -31.26
N LYS A 502 -13.31 15.96 -31.38
CA LYS A 502 -12.28 15.15 -32.08
C LYS A 502 -12.12 15.66 -33.52
N GLY A 503 -10.87 15.81 -33.97
CA GLY A 503 -10.54 16.30 -35.33
C GLY A 503 -10.64 17.82 -35.54
N ARG A 504 -10.99 18.61 -34.52
CA ARG A 504 -11.03 20.08 -34.61
C ARG A 504 -9.99 20.73 -33.70
N HIS A 505 -9.46 21.88 -34.14
CA HIS A 505 -8.49 22.68 -33.36
C HIS A 505 -9.16 23.57 -32.31
N PHE A 506 -10.43 23.94 -32.52
CA PHE A 506 -11.17 24.81 -31.61
C PHE A 506 -11.48 24.10 -30.28
N LYS A 507 -11.41 24.87 -29.19
CA LYS A 507 -11.80 24.46 -27.83
C LYS A 507 -12.68 25.55 -27.21
N ARG A 508 -13.78 25.15 -26.56
CA ARG A 508 -14.63 26.05 -25.77
C ARG A 508 -14.27 25.88 -24.30
N ARG A 509 -14.23 26.98 -23.54
CA ARG A 509 -14.05 26.97 -22.09
C ARG A 509 -15.27 27.57 -21.41
N ILE A 510 -15.69 26.97 -20.31
CA ILE A 510 -16.84 27.38 -19.52
C ILE A 510 -16.41 27.37 -18.05
N LEU A 511 -16.78 28.39 -17.29
CA LEU A 511 -16.70 28.35 -15.83
C LEU A 511 -18.00 27.76 -15.33
N LEU A 512 -17.91 26.64 -14.61
CA LEU A 512 -19.07 25.99 -14.04
C LEU A 512 -19.41 26.68 -12.71
N PRO A 513 -20.70 26.97 -12.45
CA PRO A 513 -21.14 27.43 -11.13
C PRO A 513 -21.12 26.27 -10.14
N ALA A 514 -20.95 26.58 -8.85
CA ALA A 514 -21.23 25.63 -7.78
C ALA A 514 -22.73 25.30 -7.74
N ALA A 515 -23.08 24.10 -7.27
CA ALA A 515 -24.48 23.66 -7.21
C ALA A 515 -25.33 24.49 -6.24
N ASP A 516 -24.75 24.95 -5.14
CA ASP A 516 -25.38 25.82 -4.14
C ASP A 516 -25.20 27.32 -4.45
N GLY A 517 -24.48 27.65 -5.53
CA GLY A 517 -24.23 29.00 -6.02
C GLY A 517 -22.94 29.66 -5.55
N LEU A 518 -22.20 29.07 -4.59
CA LEU A 518 -20.96 29.64 -4.05
C LEU A 518 -19.82 28.62 -4.05
N PHE A 519 -18.59 29.08 -4.26
CA PHE A 519 -17.40 28.26 -4.01
C PHE A 519 -16.72 28.83 -2.75
N ASP A 520 -17.00 28.23 -1.60
CA ASP A 520 -16.56 28.73 -0.29
C ASP A 520 -16.16 27.63 0.72
N THR A 521 -16.31 26.36 0.36
CA THR A 521 -15.87 25.22 1.18
C THR A 521 -14.77 24.41 0.50
N ALA A 522 -14.08 23.55 1.26
CA ALA A 522 -13.05 22.65 0.71
C ALA A 522 -13.65 21.52 -0.17
N ARG A 523 -14.97 21.33 -0.11
CA ARG A 523 -15.69 20.29 -0.85
C ARG A 523 -16.94 20.86 -1.49
N GLU A 524 -16.93 20.92 -2.81
CA GLU A 524 -17.97 21.54 -3.59
C GLU A 524 -18.58 20.58 -4.60
N THR A 525 -19.82 20.86 -5.00
CA THR A 525 -20.50 20.06 -6.01
C THR A 525 -20.86 20.88 -7.24
N ILE A 526 -20.93 20.19 -8.37
CA ILE A 526 -21.40 20.75 -9.64
C ILE A 526 -22.62 19.93 -10.05
N ASP A 527 -23.70 20.63 -10.37
CA ASP A 527 -24.84 20.10 -11.12
C ASP A 527 -25.13 21.07 -12.26
N TYR A 528 -24.63 20.75 -13.46
CA TYR A 528 -24.69 21.66 -14.61
C TYR A 528 -25.32 21.00 -15.83
N MET A 529 -26.43 21.57 -16.31
CA MET A 529 -27.10 21.15 -17.54
C MET A 529 -26.30 21.61 -18.77
N LEU A 530 -25.73 20.66 -19.50
CA LEU A 530 -24.96 20.92 -20.70
C LEU A 530 -25.86 21.05 -21.94
N ASP A 531 -25.92 22.23 -22.53
CA ASP A 531 -26.62 22.45 -23.80
C ASP A 531 -25.84 21.84 -24.99
N THR A 532 -26.36 20.73 -25.49
CA THR A 532 -25.86 20.00 -26.67
C THR A 532 -26.69 20.23 -27.93
N SER A 533 -27.74 21.06 -27.90
CA SER A 533 -28.72 21.20 -28.99
C SER A 533 -28.12 21.58 -30.35
N ARG A 534 -27.02 22.35 -30.34
CA ARG A 534 -26.31 22.80 -31.56
C ARG A 534 -25.08 21.98 -31.89
N TRP A 535 -24.85 20.88 -31.18
CA TRP A 535 -23.68 20.03 -31.39
C TRP A 535 -23.93 19.13 -32.60
N ARG A 536 -22.89 18.92 -33.40
CA ARG A 536 -22.96 18.04 -34.58
C ARG A 536 -22.45 16.66 -34.19
N ASN A 537 -22.92 15.61 -34.86
CA ASN A 537 -22.48 14.24 -34.62
C ASN A 537 -20.95 14.12 -34.53
N GLY A 538 -20.48 13.29 -33.60
CA GLY A 538 -19.08 12.99 -33.34
C GLY A 538 -18.73 12.98 -31.85
N LYS A 539 -17.48 12.63 -31.59
CA LYS A 539 -16.93 12.48 -30.24
C LYS A 539 -16.33 13.78 -29.70
N TYR A 540 -16.66 14.10 -28.47
CA TYR A 540 -16.19 15.25 -27.71
C TYR A 540 -15.41 14.78 -26.49
N THR A 541 -14.39 15.53 -26.11
CA THR A 541 -13.69 15.37 -24.83
C THR A 541 -14.05 16.56 -23.96
N LEU A 542 -14.64 16.27 -22.81
CA LEU A 542 -14.89 17.21 -21.73
C LEU A 542 -13.76 17.06 -20.73
N THR A 543 -13.09 18.15 -20.38
CA THR A 543 -11.99 18.14 -19.42
C THR A 543 -12.27 19.17 -18.34
N LEU A 544 -12.41 18.70 -17.10
CA LEU A 544 -12.59 19.55 -15.93
C LEU A 544 -11.26 19.71 -15.19
N ARG A 545 -11.12 20.85 -14.52
CA ARG A 545 -10.12 21.11 -13.48
C ARG A 545 -10.65 22.15 -12.52
N ALA A 546 -10.19 22.10 -11.27
CA ALA A 546 -10.57 23.02 -10.23
C ALA A 546 -9.35 23.82 -9.74
N GLN A 547 -9.62 25.00 -9.21
CA GLN A 547 -8.68 25.88 -8.56
C GLN A 547 -9.19 26.20 -7.15
N ASP A 548 -8.31 26.17 -6.17
CA ASP A 548 -8.62 26.56 -4.79
C ASP A 548 -8.50 28.08 -4.57
N SER A 549 -8.73 28.53 -3.34
CA SER A 549 -8.60 29.91 -2.89
C SER A 549 -7.16 30.43 -2.87
N SER A 550 -6.17 29.53 -2.77
CA SER A 550 -4.74 29.87 -2.85
C SER A 550 -4.26 30.09 -4.30
N GLY A 551 -5.10 29.76 -5.29
CA GLY A 551 -4.81 29.89 -6.70
C GLY A 551 -4.12 28.65 -7.30
N GLN A 552 -4.02 27.55 -6.57
CA GLN A 552 -3.48 26.28 -7.04
C GLN A 552 -4.50 25.53 -7.87
N TRP A 553 -4.05 25.07 -9.04
CA TRP A 553 -4.85 24.20 -9.90
C TRP A 553 -4.54 22.75 -9.60
N GLY A 554 -5.59 21.97 -9.38
CA GLY A 554 -5.50 20.52 -9.33
C GLY A 554 -5.29 19.87 -10.70
N THR A 555 -5.26 18.53 -10.68
CA THR A 555 -5.14 17.75 -11.91
C THR A 555 -6.42 17.81 -12.76
N LYS A 556 -6.30 17.41 -14.02
CA LYS A 556 -7.41 17.41 -14.99
C LYS A 556 -8.09 16.07 -14.99
N TYR A 557 -9.41 16.05 -15.12
CA TYR A 557 -10.21 14.83 -15.32
C TYR A 557 -11.02 14.97 -16.60
N ALA A 558 -11.12 13.88 -17.36
CA ALA A 558 -11.77 13.90 -18.65
C ALA A 558 -12.84 12.82 -18.78
N LYS A 559 -13.90 13.16 -19.51
CA LYS A 559 -14.91 12.21 -20.01
C LYS A 559 -15.09 12.40 -21.51
N PHE A 560 -15.45 11.32 -22.18
CA PHE A 560 -15.94 11.39 -23.56
C PHE A 560 -17.45 11.61 -23.57
N LEU A 561 -17.93 12.35 -24.57
CA LEU A 561 -19.34 12.46 -24.90
C LEU A 561 -19.48 12.24 -26.41
N THR A 562 -20.36 11.33 -26.81
CA THR A 562 -20.61 11.06 -28.22
C THR A 562 -21.98 11.61 -28.59
N ILE A 563 -22.02 12.56 -29.54
CA ILE A 563 -23.26 13.00 -30.14
C ILE A 563 -23.52 12.15 -31.38
N ASP A 564 -24.65 11.50 -31.45
CA ASP A 564 -25.15 10.82 -32.64
C ASP A 564 -26.66 10.93 -32.74
N ASN A 565 -27.16 11.65 -33.75
CA ASN A 565 -28.60 11.91 -33.91
C ASN A 565 -29.44 10.67 -34.28
N SER A 566 -28.80 9.54 -34.59
CA SER A 566 -29.48 8.25 -34.72
C SER A 566 -29.54 7.45 -33.42
N ALA A 567 -28.86 7.88 -32.36
CA ALA A 567 -28.89 7.19 -31.08
C ALA A 567 -30.23 7.38 -30.38
N ASP A 568 -30.62 6.39 -29.59
CA ASP A 568 -31.79 6.47 -28.74
C ASP A 568 -31.51 7.36 -27.52
N ALA A 569 -32.46 8.22 -27.18
CA ALA A 569 -32.37 9.12 -26.03
C ALA A 569 -33.09 8.58 -24.78
N ALA A 570 -33.90 7.54 -24.91
CA ALA A 570 -34.71 7.02 -23.82
C ALA A 570 -33.87 6.13 -22.90
N ASN A 571 -33.73 6.49 -21.63
CA ASN A 571 -33.08 5.66 -20.63
C ASN A 571 -33.71 5.97 -19.27
N ALA A 572 -34.05 4.95 -18.49
CA ALA A 572 -34.51 5.12 -17.12
C ALA A 572 -33.29 5.16 -16.18
N ALA A 573 -33.48 5.60 -14.93
CA ALA A 573 -32.45 5.37 -13.92
C ALA A 573 -32.54 3.91 -13.46
N PRO A 574 -31.41 3.27 -13.12
CA PRO A 574 -31.44 1.92 -12.57
C PRO A 574 -32.09 1.93 -11.18
N VAL A 575 -32.48 0.74 -10.71
CA VAL A 575 -33.00 0.52 -9.35
C VAL A 575 -32.06 -0.47 -8.65
N ALA A 576 -31.41 0.00 -7.59
CA ALA A 576 -30.49 -0.80 -6.80
C ALA A 576 -31.26 -1.81 -5.93
N ASP A 577 -30.93 -3.08 -6.07
CA ASP A 577 -31.45 -4.13 -5.21
C ASP A 577 -30.42 -5.27 -5.03
N PHE A 578 -30.48 -5.94 -3.89
CA PHE A 578 -29.57 -7.02 -3.55
C PHE A 578 -30.14 -8.01 -2.55
N THR A 579 -29.49 -9.18 -2.51
CA THR A 579 -29.59 -10.14 -1.41
C THR A 579 -28.26 -10.20 -0.66
N SER A 580 -28.35 -10.48 0.64
CA SER A 580 -27.20 -10.74 1.51
C SER A 580 -27.37 -12.09 2.17
N GLN A 581 -26.30 -12.88 2.23
CA GLN A 581 -26.20 -14.08 3.06
C GLN A 581 -24.90 -13.99 3.84
N CYS A 582 -25.01 -14.02 5.16
CA CYS A 582 -23.87 -13.95 6.04
C CYS A 582 -23.84 -15.19 6.91
N ASP A 583 -22.72 -15.89 6.86
CA ASP A 583 -22.44 -17.09 7.64
C ASP A 583 -21.11 -16.83 8.37
N TYR A 584 -21.16 -16.81 9.70
CA TYR A 584 -20.05 -16.54 10.65
C TYR A 584 -18.68 -16.24 10.02
N GLY A 585 -18.37 -14.95 9.93
CA GLY A 585 -17.10 -14.42 9.43
C GLY A 585 -17.00 -14.21 7.91
N ILE A 586 -18.00 -14.63 7.13
CA ILE A 586 -18.06 -14.37 5.69
C ILE A 586 -19.46 -13.88 5.30
N CYS A 587 -19.53 -12.82 4.52
CA CYS A 587 -20.77 -12.33 3.92
C CYS A 587 -20.68 -12.37 2.39
N GLY A 588 -21.62 -13.09 1.77
CA GLY A 588 -21.89 -13.03 0.34
C GLY A 588 -22.95 -11.98 0.03
N PHE A 589 -22.61 -11.02 -0.83
CA PHE A 589 -23.52 -9.99 -1.33
C PHE A 589 -23.74 -10.14 -2.83
N ASN A 590 -25.00 -10.07 -3.26
CA ASN A 590 -25.36 -10.28 -4.67
C ASN A 590 -26.36 -9.21 -5.14
N GLY A 591 -25.91 -8.38 -6.08
CA GLY A 591 -26.67 -7.29 -6.67
C GLY A 591 -27.53 -7.69 -7.87
N ALA A 592 -27.66 -8.98 -8.18
CA ALA A 592 -28.40 -9.46 -9.36
C ALA A 592 -29.90 -9.12 -9.37
N LEU A 593 -30.47 -8.69 -8.23
CA LEU A 593 -31.84 -8.17 -8.18
C LEU A 593 -31.97 -6.73 -8.70
N SER A 594 -30.85 -6.02 -8.88
CA SER A 594 -30.86 -4.67 -9.43
C SER A 594 -31.41 -4.68 -10.86
N GLN A 595 -32.25 -3.70 -11.17
CA GLN A 595 -32.97 -3.62 -12.44
C GLN A 595 -32.58 -2.36 -13.19
N ASP A 596 -32.60 -2.46 -14.51
CA ASP A 596 -32.40 -1.34 -15.41
C ASP A 596 -33.17 -1.60 -16.72
N ASP A 597 -33.48 -0.55 -17.49
CA ASP A 597 -34.14 -0.72 -18.79
C ASP A 597 -33.18 -1.25 -19.87
N ARG A 598 -31.88 -1.29 -19.56
CA ARG A 598 -30.79 -1.76 -20.41
C ARG A 598 -29.83 -2.67 -19.64
N GLU A 599 -28.98 -3.38 -20.37
CA GLU A 599 -27.90 -4.18 -19.75
C GLU A 599 -26.65 -3.31 -19.47
N GLY A 600 -25.75 -3.83 -18.62
CA GLY A 600 -24.42 -3.23 -18.44
C GLY A 600 -24.24 -2.42 -17.15
N LEU A 601 -25.00 -2.75 -16.10
CA LEU A 601 -24.81 -2.20 -14.75
C LEU A 601 -23.40 -2.45 -14.23
N THR A 602 -22.88 -1.44 -13.56
CA THR A 602 -21.67 -1.52 -12.75
C THR A 602 -22.05 -1.47 -11.28
N TYR A 603 -21.32 -2.24 -10.45
CA TYR A 603 -21.66 -2.47 -9.05
C TYR A 603 -20.48 -2.09 -8.17
N ARG A 604 -20.75 -1.23 -7.18
CA ARG A 604 -19.78 -0.85 -6.15
C ARG A 604 -20.44 -1.03 -4.79
N TRP A 605 -19.81 -1.81 -3.94
CA TRP A 605 -20.22 -2.06 -2.57
C TRP A 605 -19.34 -1.25 -1.63
N THR A 606 -19.92 -0.75 -0.56
CA THR A 606 -19.18 -0.18 0.56
C THR A 606 -19.70 -0.84 1.83
N PHE A 607 -18.78 -1.40 2.59
CA PHE A 607 -19.07 -2.15 3.81
C PHE A 607 -18.29 -1.51 4.96
N GLU A 608 -19.04 -0.94 5.91
CA GLU A 608 -18.49 -0.05 6.93
C GLU A 608 -18.93 -0.53 8.32
N GLY A 609 -17.99 -0.65 9.24
CA GLY A 609 -18.20 -0.90 10.67
C GLY A 609 -17.32 0.04 11.50
N GLU A 610 -17.31 -0.13 12.83
CA GLU A 610 -16.56 0.79 13.72
C GLU A 610 -15.06 0.85 13.42
N ARG A 611 -14.44 -0.28 13.09
CA ARG A 611 -13.01 -0.40 12.73
C ARG A 611 -12.77 -1.08 11.38
N PHE A 612 -13.83 -1.25 10.60
CA PHE A 612 -13.79 -1.93 9.32
C PHE A 612 -14.29 -0.97 8.23
N PHE A 613 -13.54 -0.85 7.14
CA PHE A 613 -13.98 -0.13 5.96
C PHE A 613 -13.42 -0.81 4.72
N GLY A 614 -14.32 -1.24 3.84
CA GLY A 614 -13.95 -1.88 2.57
C GLY A 614 -14.82 -1.40 1.41
N ILE A 615 -14.19 -1.24 0.26
CA ILE A 615 -14.86 -0.94 -1.02
C ILE A 615 -14.62 -2.11 -1.96
N TYR A 616 -15.70 -2.70 -2.46
CA TYR A 616 -15.65 -3.90 -3.29
C TYR A 616 -16.37 -3.66 -4.62
N HIS A 617 -15.92 -4.33 -5.68
CA HIS A 617 -16.45 -4.16 -7.04
C HIS A 617 -16.90 -5.49 -7.62
N GLY A 618 -17.98 -5.45 -8.41
CA GLY A 618 -18.55 -6.63 -9.05
C GLY A 618 -19.99 -6.91 -8.63
N GLN A 619 -20.73 -7.63 -9.47
CA GLN A 619 -22.15 -7.94 -9.22
C GLN A 619 -22.33 -8.81 -7.97
N GLN A 620 -21.39 -9.70 -7.72
CA GLN A 620 -21.32 -10.55 -6.53
C GLN A 620 -19.97 -10.32 -5.87
N VAL A 621 -19.99 -10.14 -4.55
CA VAL A 621 -18.78 -9.99 -3.74
C VAL A 621 -18.90 -10.86 -2.50
N GLU A 622 -17.77 -11.36 -2.05
CA GLU A 622 -17.64 -12.07 -0.77
C GLU A 622 -16.70 -11.25 0.10
N ILE A 623 -17.13 -10.96 1.32
CA ILE A 623 -16.41 -10.09 2.26
C ILE A 623 -16.15 -10.90 3.53
N GLU A 624 -14.87 -11.06 3.87
CA GLU A 624 -14.45 -11.59 5.15
C GLU A 624 -14.57 -10.49 6.22
N TYR A 625 -15.20 -10.83 7.34
CA TYR A 625 -15.29 -10.00 8.53
C TYR A 625 -14.95 -10.87 9.74
N PHE A 626 -14.37 -10.30 10.78
CA PHE A 626 -13.93 -11.09 11.94
C PHE A 626 -14.68 -10.70 13.20
N SER A 627 -14.94 -9.40 13.38
CA SER A 627 -15.58 -8.86 14.56
C SER A 627 -17.10 -8.94 14.45
N ALA A 628 -17.77 -9.36 15.53
CA ALA A 628 -19.21 -9.12 15.65
C ALA A 628 -19.49 -7.61 15.72
N GLY A 629 -20.61 -7.15 15.17
CA GLY A 629 -20.95 -5.74 15.24
C GLY A 629 -22.05 -5.29 14.29
N ASN A 630 -22.30 -3.97 14.33
CA ASN A 630 -23.22 -3.31 13.41
C ASN A 630 -22.45 -2.77 12.23
N TYR A 631 -22.87 -3.17 11.04
CA TYR A 631 -22.27 -2.77 9.78
C TYR A 631 -23.31 -2.08 8.89
N LEU A 632 -22.84 -1.09 8.13
CA LEU A 632 -23.61 -0.45 7.07
C LEU A 632 -23.11 -1.00 5.73
N LEU A 633 -24.00 -1.70 5.02
CA LEU A 633 -23.78 -2.10 3.63
C LEU A 633 -24.45 -1.11 2.69
N THR A 634 -23.70 -0.61 1.71
CA THR A 634 -24.19 0.26 0.65
C THR A 634 -23.89 -0.36 -0.71
N LEU A 635 -24.94 -0.70 -1.46
CA LEU A 635 -24.84 -1.01 -2.89
C LEU A 635 -25.08 0.25 -3.71
N GLN A 636 -24.14 0.59 -4.57
CA GLN A 636 -24.31 1.58 -5.62
C GLN A 636 -24.30 0.87 -6.98
N VAL A 637 -25.35 1.10 -7.78
CA VAL A 637 -25.40 0.66 -9.18
C VAL A 637 -25.39 1.86 -10.12
N GLU A 638 -24.63 1.77 -11.21
CA GLU A 638 -24.58 2.79 -12.26
C GLU A 638 -24.72 2.14 -13.63
N ASP A 639 -25.58 2.74 -14.46
CA ASP A 639 -25.87 2.28 -15.82
C ASP A 639 -24.86 2.81 -16.85
N SER A 640 -25.08 2.50 -18.13
CA SER A 640 -24.23 2.98 -19.22
C SER A 640 -24.41 4.47 -19.54
N HIS A 641 -25.52 5.10 -19.15
CA HIS A 641 -25.80 6.54 -19.33
C HIS A 641 -25.39 7.40 -18.11
N GLY A 642 -24.78 6.80 -17.09
CA GLY A 642 -24.30 7.48 -15.89
C GLY A 642 -25.40 7.85 -14.90
N TYR A 643 -26.60 7.28 -15.01
CA TYR A 643 -27.58 7.29 -13.92
C TYR A 643 -27.17 6.27 -12.86
N ARG A 644 -27.49 6.59 -11.62
CA ARG A 644 -27.04 5.85 -10.46
C ARG A 644 -28.16 5.77 -9.44
N ASP A 645 -28.27 4.61 -8.80
CA ASP A 645 -29.10 4.40 -7.64
C ASP A 645 -28.30 3.74 -6.52
N ILE A 646 -28.76 3.93 -5.28
CA ILE A 646 -28.10 3.43 -4.08
C ILE A 646 -29.13 2.75 -3.18
N LYS A 647 -28.79 1.55 -2.71
CA LYS A 647 -29.53 0.85 -1.66
C LYS A 647 -28.62 0.58 -0.47
N THR A 648 -29.11 0.86 0.74
CA THR A 648 -28.41 0.59 1.98
C THR A 648 -29.13 -0.47 2.82
N ALA A 649 -28.36 -1.22 3.62
CA ALA A 649 -28.88 -2.08 4.68
C ALA A 649 -27.98 -2.03 5.91
N HIS A 650 -28.58 -2.01 7.08
CA HIS A 650 -27.87 -2.26 8.34
C HIS A 650 -27.83 -3.76 8.58
N LEU A 651 -26.63 -4.29 8.80
CA LEU A 651 -26.39 -5.70 9.11
C LEU A 651 -25.84 -5.78 10.53
N GLU A 652 -26.56 -6.48 11.40
CA GLU A 652 -26.03 -6.92 12.68
C GLU A 652 -25.42 -8.30 12.42
N LEU A 653 -24.09 -8.36 12.42
CA LEU A 653 -23.37 -9.58 12.09
C LEU A 653 -22.87 -10.28 13.34
N ASP A 654 -23.17 -11.57 13.41
CA ASP A 654 -22.56 -12.49 14.35
C ASP A 654 -21.13 -12.80 13.86
N GLY A 655 -20.13 -12.54 14.69
CA GLY A 655 -18.72 -12.81 14.41
C GLY A 655 -17.99 -13.20 15.69
N LEU A 656 -16.66 -13.26 15.64
CA LEU A 656 -15.86 -13.47 16.84
C LEU A 656 -16.15 -12.33 17.82
N ARG A 657 -16.55 -12.67 19.05
CA ARG A 657 -16.70 -11.70 20.12
C ARG A 657 -15.52 -11.83 21.06
N PRO A 658 -14.72 -10.77 21.25
CA PRO A 658 -13.69 -10.80 22.27
C PRO A 658 -14.27 -11.19 23.63
N PRO A 659 -13.51 -11.92 24.47
CA PRO A 659 -14.00 -12.33 25.78
C PRO A 659 -14.29 -11.09 26.63
N VAL A 660 -15.15 -11.21 27.63
CA VAL A 660 -15.39 -10.17 28.62
C VAL A 660 -14.49 -10.41 29.82
N ALA A 661 -13.34 -9.72 29.85
CA ALA A 661 -12.40 -9.76 30.95
C ALA A 661 -12.93 -8.96 32.16
N GLN A 662 -12.98 -9.62 33.31
CA GLN A 662 -13.42 -9.04 34.59
C GLN A 662 -12.65 -9.68 35.74
N PHE A 663 -12.25 -8.87 36.72
CA PHE A 663 -11.72 -9.41 37.97
C PHE A 663 -12.10 -8.57 39.19
N ASN A 664 -12.18 -9.26 40.32
CA ASN A 664 -12.24 -8.68 41.65
C ASN A 664 -10.93 -8.93 42.39
N TYR A 665 -10.67 -8.12 43.42
CA TYR A 665 -9.49 -8.28 44.25
C TYR A 665 -9.83 -8.03 45.72
N GLN A 666 -9.06 -8.65 46.61
CA GLN A 666 -9.07 -8.39 48.04
C GLN A 666 -7.64 -8.43 48.56
N CYS A 667 -7.23 -7.41 49.31
CA CYS A 667 -5.89 -7.33 49.89
C CYS A 667 -5.92 -7.53 51.41
N ASN A 668 -4.91 -8.21 51.92
CA ASN A 668 -4.62 -8.36 53.34
C ASN A 668 -3.14 -8.00 53.57
N GLY A 669 -2.91 -6.77 54.02
CA GLY A 669 -1.59 -6.13 53.96
C GLY A 669 -1.07 -6.11 52.54
N LEU A 670 0.19 -6.53 52.36
CA LEU A 670 0.88 -6.57 51.07
C LEU A 670 0.46 -7.70 50.13
N THR A 671 -0.36 -8.65 50.58
CA THR A 671 -0.80 -9.78 49.75
C THR A 671 -2.23 -9.56 49.27
N CYS A 672 -2.45 -9.63 47.95
CA CYS A 672 -3.76 -9.52 47.34
C CYS A 672 -4.14 -10.79 46.60
N ASP A 673 -5.37 -11.23 46.80
CA ASP A 673 -6.02 -12.29 46.04
C ASP A 673 -6.86 -11.66 44.92
N PHE A 674 -6.74 -12.22 43.73
CA PHE A 674 -7.42 -11.80 42.51
C PHE A 674 -8.29 -12.93 41.99
N ASP A 675 -9.53 -12.62 41.65
CA ASP A 675 -10.52 -13.59 41.16
C ASP A 675 -11.12 -13.10 39.84
N SER A 676 -10.78 -13.81 38.76
CA SER A 676 -11.30 -13.56 37.40
C SER A 676 -12.44 -14.50 36.99
N SER A 677 -13.05 -15.23 37.93
CA SER A 677 -14.16 -16.17 37.66
C SER A 677 -15.40 -15.53 37.04
N ALA A 678 -15.55 -14.20 37.16
CA ALA A 678 -16.62 -13.46 36.49
C ALA A 678 -16.35 -13.20 35.00
N SER A 679 -15.13 -13.47 34.51
CA SER A 679 -14.81 -13.37 33.09
C SER A 679 -15.51 -14.48 32.32
N TYR A 680 -16.04 -14.16 31.14
CA TYR A 680 -16.71 -15.12 30.27
C TYR A 680 -16.45 -14.77 28.81
N ASP A 681 -16.59 -15.74 27.93
CA ASP A 681 -16.58 -15.53 26.49
C ASP A 681 -18.02 -15.66 25.94
N PRO A 682 -18.56 -14.64 25.26
CA PRO A 682 -19.89 -14.70 24.65
C PRO A 682 -20.09 -15.77 23.56
N ASP A 683 -19.05 -16.20 22.86
CA ASP A 683 -19.14 -17.16 21.75
C ASP A 683 -18.16 -18.33 21.83
N GLY A 684 -17.55 -18.54 22.99
CA GLY A 684 -16.59 -19.62 23.22
C GLY A 684 -16.20 -19.81 24.68
N GLU A 685 -14.93 -20.12 24.91
CA GLU A 685 -14.34 -20.38 26.22
C GLU A 685 -12.99 -19.67 26.37
N ILE A 686 -12.72 -19.15 27.57
CA ILE A 686 -11.43 -18.53 27.90
C ILE A 686 -10.35 -19.62 28.07
N ILE A 687 -9.40 -19.69 27.14
CA ILE A 687 -8.31 -20.68 27.14
C ILE A 687 -7.04 -20.20 27.83
N ALA A 688 -6.84 -18.88 27.96
CA ALA A 688 -5.67 -18.32 28.62
C ALA A 688 -6.00 -17.03 29.39
N ARG A 689 -5.25 -16.82 30.47
CA ARG A 689 -5.39 -15.69 31.39
C ARG A 689 -4.00 -15.10 31.65
N TYR A 690 -3.81 -13.85 31.31
CA TYR A 690 -2.55 -13.14 31.57
C TYR A 690 -2.76 -12.03 32.59
N TRP A 691 -1.81 -11.90 33.49
CA TRP A 691 -1.82 -10.92 34.56
C TRP A 691 -0.54 -10.10 34.54
N GLN A 692 -0.66 -8.81 34.83
CA GLN A 692 0.44 -7.89 35.06
C GLN A 692 0.14 -7.13 36.36
N PHE A 693 1.02 -7.27 37.36
CA PHE A 693 0.85 -6.71 38.70
C PHE A 693 1.71 -5.45 38.88
N GLY A 694 1.43 -4.42 38.07
CA GLY A 694 2.19 -3.17 38.01
C GLY A 694 2.65 -2.86 36.59
N SER A 695 2.75 -1.57 36.23
CA SER A 695 3.06 -1.12 34.86
C SER A 695 4.41 -1.60 34.34
N ASP A 696 5.36 -1.85 35.24
CA ASP A 696 6.75 -2.16 34.91
C ASP A 696 7.02 -3.68 34.95
N VAL A 697 5.98 -4.50 35.15
CA VAL A 697 6.07 -5.96 35.23
C VAL A 697 5.53 -6.59 33.94
N PRO A 698 6.23 -7.53 33.29
CA PRO A 698 5.71 -8.22 32.11
C PRO A 698 4.43 -9.03 32.38
N PHE A 699 3.63 -9.25 31.33
CA PHE A 699 2.50 -10.18 31.38
C PHE A 699 2.96 -11.62 31.68
N ALA A 700 2.38 -12.22 32.70
CA ALA A 700 2.59 -13.62 33.08
C ALA A 700 1.32 -14.44 32.85
N LEU A 701 1.49 -15.68 32.36
CA LEU A 701 0.38 -16.63 32.29
C LEU A 701 -0.02 -16.98 33.73
N GLY A 702 -1.30 -16.85 34.05
CA GLY A 702 -1.85 -17.15 35.35
C GLY A 702 -3.06 -18.08 35.27
N THR A 703 -3.71 -18.28 36.42
CA THR A 703 -4.95 -19.05 36.49
C THR A 703 -6.15 -18.15 36.75
N GLU A 704 -7.34 -18.73 36.89
CA GLU A 704 -8.56 -17.99 37.23
C GLU A 704 -8.43 -17.22 38.56
N LYS A 705 -7.72 -17.80 39.53
CA LYS A 705 -7.46 -17.21 40.84
C LYS A 705 -5.97 -17.08 41.07
N MET A 706 -5.52 -15.89 41.40
CA MET A 706 -4.10 -15.58 41.59
C MET A 706 -3.90 -14.88 42.92
N THR A 707 -2.79 -15.19 43.58
CA THR A 707 -2.33 -14.45 44.76
C THR A 707 -1.02 -13.77 44.41
N HIS A 708 -0.90 -12.49 44.70
CA HIS A 708 0.32 -11.71 44.49
C HIS A 708 0.68 -10.95 45.76
N THR A 709 1.96 -10.94 46.12
CA THR A 709 2.48 -10.18 47.26
C THR A 709 3.36 -9.05 46.74
N PHE A 710 2.95 -7.81 47.02
CA PHE A 710 3.68 -6.61 46.68
C PHE A 710 4.82 -6.36 47.68
N GLU A 711 5.89 -5.72 47.24
CA GLU A 711 7.04 -5.45 48.13
C GLU A 711 6.78 -4.29 49.10
N GLN A 712 5.90 -3.35 48.73
CA GLN A 712 5.61 -2.13 49.49
C GLN A 712 4.12 -1.78 49.40
N ALA A 713 3.63 -1.01 50.36
CA ALA A 713 2.29 -0.43 50.29
C ALA A 713 2.27 0.71 49.25
N GLY A 714 1.16 0.86 48.52
CA GLY A 714 1.06 1.84 47.44
C GLY A 714 -0.12 1.59 46.50
N GLU A 715 -0.22 2.43 45.47
CA GLU A 715 -1.16 2.26 44.36
C GLU A 715 -0.49 1.46 43.23
N TYR A 716 -1.17 0.42 42.76
CA TYR A 716 -0.69 -0.43 41.67
C TYR A 716 -1.75 -0.53 40.58
N THR A 717 -1.36 -0.35 39.32
CA THR A 717 -2.22 -0.66 38.18
C THR A 717 -2.06 -2.12 37.80
N ILE A 718 -3.15 -2.87 37.90
CA ILE A 718 -3.21 -4.27 37.54
C ILE A 718 -3.85 -4.39 36.17
N ALA A 719 -3.18 -5.05 35.24
CA ALA A 719 -3.74 -5.40 33.94
C ALA A 719 -4.09 -6.89 33.91
N PHE A 720 -5.26 -7.20 33.38
CA PHE A 720 -5.75 -8.57 33.18
C PHE A 720 -6.22 -8.75 31.75
N VAL A 721 -5.77 -9.84 31.12
CA VAL A 721 -6.14 -10.21 29.76
C VAL A 721 -6.75 -11.60 29.77
N ALA A 722 -7.98 -11.71 29.26
CA ALA A 722 -8.59 -12.98 28.89
C ALA A 722 -8.38 -13.22 27.40
N VAL A 723 -8.01 -14.45 27.03
CA VAL A 723 -7.89 -14.90 25.63
C VAL A 723 -8.78 -16.12 25.45
N ASP A 724 -9.59 -16.11 24.39
CA ASP A 724 -10.54 -17.18 24.09
C ASP A 724 -10.00 -18.25 23.13
N ASN A 725 -10.81 -19.28 22.87
CA ASN A 725 -10.51 -20.37 21.94
C ASN A 725 -10.48 -19.96 20.46
N HIS A 726 -10.91 -18.74 20.13
CA HIS A 726 -10.73 -18.09 18.84
C HIS A 726 -9.48 -17.19 18.79
N TYR A 727 -8.79 -17.06 19.93
CA TYR A 727 -7.64 -16.22 20.20
C TYR A 727 -7.92 -14.72 20.04
N GLU A 728 -9.18 -14.32 20.19
CA GLU A 728 -9.53 -12.94 20.49
C GLU A 728 -9.21 -12.67 21.97
N TYR A 729 -9.01 -11.38 22.29
CA TYR A 729 -8.60 -10.97 23.62
C TYR A 729 -9.30 -9.70 24.06
N HIS A 730 -9.43 -9.57 25.38
CA HIS A 730 -9.86 -8.34 26.02
C HIS A 730 -8.97 -8.07 27.23
N GLU A 731 -8.46 -6.85 27.26
CA GLU A 731 -7.60 -6.33 28.31
C GLU A 731 -8.36 -5.30 29.14
N ILE A 732 -8.24 -5.39 30.47
CA ILE A 732 -8.75 -4.40 31.40
C ILE A 732 -7.67 -3.96 32.38
N TYR A 733 -7.72 -2.70 32.80
CA TYR A 733 -6.85 -2.10 33.80
C TYR A 733 -7.65 -1.71 35.04
N ARG A 734 -7.11 -1.97 36.23
CA ARG A 734 -7.68 -1.50 37.49
C ARG A 734 -6.57 -1.04 38.42
N THR A 735 -6.66 0.20 38.89
CA THR A 735 -5.79 0.69 39.96
C THR A 735 -6.31 0.18 41.30
N ILE A 736 -5.41 -0.37 42.11
CA ILE A 736 -5.69 -0.91 43.44
C ILE A 736 -4.78 -0.27 44.48
N SER A 737 -5.32 -0.02 45.67
CA SER A 737 -4.55 0.38 46.85
C SER A 737 -4.14 -0.84 47.66
N VAL A 738 -2.84 -0.99 47.92
CA VAL A 738 -2.26 -2.04 48.77
C VAL A 738 -1.80 -1.40 50.08
N GLY A 739 -2.35 -1.86 51.20
CA GLY A 739 -2.05 -1.33 52.54
C GLY A 739 -0.95 -2.12 53.25
N GLU A 740 -0.45 -1.58 54.37
CA GLU A 740 0.45 -2.30 55.29
C GLU A 740 -0.23 -3.47 56.01
#